data_AF-A0A956WBM5-F1
#
_entry.id   AF-A0A956WBM5-F1
#
_cell.length_a   1.000
_cell.length_b   1.000
_cell.length_c   1.000
_cell.angle_alpha   90.00
_cell.angle_beta   90.00
_cell.angle_gamma   90.00
#
_symmetry.space_group_name_H-M   'P 1'
#
loop_
_entity.id
_entity.type
_entity.pdbx_description
1 polymer ?
#
loop_
_entity_poly.entity_id
_entity_poly.type
_entity_poly.pdbx_seq_one_letter_code
_entity_poly.pdbx_strand_id
1 'polypeptide(L)'
;MTLQIEHVDAFGGPSLWLGRPVVRAIVSGSPGGASDGDRPLEIRTRIELLDRQLDRTELDPRSLPPLPEQTDLPWLLGWAAIGLQRLAGDDVVFFSARPLESPRTNEVVVECLHRQVGVLALQIALQQLNADAKDNRERMVRELERAFTLRLAPVLASRRPPAEPGCILAAARARAIPITSIDPRGQVIELGHGVYRRRLRNTSTSNSSFLGNQIARDKQLSNRYLIDFGLPAPDTRTAYDAERAVAHARAIGFPVVIKPNDEGNSAGLHLDLRDEDEVRAAFEASARVSRSGTVVVQRYLTGRHYRILVVGDRIVGIAERIAAHVIGDGERSIRELVERENRSPRRGTWKSDRLKTIAVDGTTIRLLDRQGFRLDDVPPNGLRVELQRIDDLELGGEAIIQTGTVHPDNESIIISAVRTMELDIAGVDLVAHDIGQSIWETSGGILEVNCDTGFSLIQFPTSGTEIDPGPAIVETLFPPGAPVRVPLVAVTGERDTTDVACLIGGMLTTAGHATGIALRDGLFLGKTRLSGIDGAGVAGKRRVLLNPTVEMAVLEIPPDEIVAEGLAFEQCDVAVVTSLSGAAPEVLGPAEAVVCRTLAPGGVVIVPAGDPDVLAFARRLDRPVVLYTTGAQSETFVRDRRVGERAVFLRPDGDGGLLEIDWGGGETVGVPISVDIAQVSPAAMAAIAAVLALGLPVASLPDLMQTADVTSQGR
;
A
#
# COMPACT_ATOMS: atom_id res chain seq x y z
N MET A 1 -32.87 -20.72 -15.18
CA MET A 1 -32.18 -21.15 -13.95
C MET A 1 -31.47 -19.91 -13.45
N THR A 2 -31.89 -19.39 -12.30
CA THR A 2 -31.51 -18.02 -11.89
C THR A 2 -30.91 -18.12 -10.50
N LEU A 3 -29.65 -17.72 -10.36
CA LEU A 3 -29.02 -17.50 -9.06
C LEU A 3 -29.46 -16.13 -8.54
N GLN A 4 -29.81 -16.05 -7.27
CA GLN A 4 -30.06 -14.78 -6.59
C GLN A 4 -29.14 -14.66 -5.40
N ILE A 5 -28.57 -13.47 -5.21
CA ILE A 5 -27.82 -13.15 -4.00
C ILE A 5 -28.85 -12.70 -2.96
N GLU A 6 -28.97 -13.47 -1.88
CA GLU A 6 -29.84 -13.17 -0.73
C GLU A 6 -29.14 -12.20 0.23
N HIS A 7 -27.84 -12.39 0.41
CA HIS A 7 -27.05 -11.64 1.37
C HIS A 7 -25.59 -11.50 0.93
N VAL A 8 -24.96 -10.37 1.24
CA VAL A 8 -23.53 -10.14 0.98
C VAL A 8 -22.88 -9.48 2.18
N ASP A 9 -21.91 -10.19 2.74
CA ASP A 9 -21.01 -9.72 3.77
C ASP A 9 -19.64 -9.47 3.17
N ALA A 10 -18.89 -8.52 3.73
CA ALA A 10 -17.50 -8.35 3.30
C ALA A 10 -16.61 -7.93 4.46
N PHE A 11 -15.55 -8.70 4.59
CA PHE A 11 -14.64 -8.78 5.72
C PHE A 11 -13.34 -8.10 5.32
N GLY A 12 -12.95 -7.09 6.09
CA GLY A 12 -11.80 -6.24 5.77
C GLY A 12 -10.44 -6.76 6.27
N GLY A 13 -10.42 -7.93 6.90
CA GLY A 13 -9.24 -8.56 7.50
C GLY A 13 -9.45 -10.07 7.68
N PRO A 14 -8.61 -10.75 8.48
CA PRO A 14 -8.75 -12.19 8.74
C PRO A 14 -10.16 -12.57 9.20
N SER A 15 -10.66 -13.69 8.70
CA SER A 15 -12.03 -14.19 8.94
C SER A 15 -12.04 -15.70 9.17
N LEU A 16 -13.23 -16.28 9.34
CA LEU A 16 -13.41 -17.73 9.45
C LEU A 16 -12.89 -18.49 8.22
N TRP A 17 -12.98 -17.89 7.03
CA TRP A 17 -12.67 -18.54 5.76
C TRP A 17 -11.21 -18.36 5.33
N LEU A 18 -10.67 -17.16 5.51
CA LEU A 18 -9.34 -16.81 5.01
C LEU A 18 -8.66 -15.80 5.94
N GLY A 19 -7.33 -15.90 6.07
CA GLY A 19 -6.51 -14.92 6.76
C GLY A 19 -6.32 -13.59 6.01
N ARG A 20 -7.17 -13.32 5.01
CA ARG A 20 -7.16 -12.15 4.12
C ARG A 20 -8.59 -11.65 3.92
N PRO A 21 -8.78 -10.42 3.43
CA PRO A 21 -10.11 -9.87 3.22
C PRO A 21 -10.90 -10.69 2.19
N VAL A 22 -12.17 -10.94 2.48
CA VAL A 22 -13.07 -11.73 1.64
C VAL A 22 -14.44 -11.08 1.51
N VAL A 23 -15.13 -11.37 0.42
CA VAL A 23 -16.56 -11.14 0.25
C VAL A 23 -17.27 -12.48 0.32
N ARG A 24 -18.29 -12.56 1.17
CA ARG A 24 -19.16 -13.73 1.32
C ARG A 24 -20.53 -13.39 0.77
N ALA A 25 -21.08 -14.26 -0.05
CA ALA A 25 -22.43 -14.16 -0.57
C ALA A 25 -23.22 -15.43 -0.25
N ILE A 26 -24.44 -15.25 0.24
CA ILE A 26 -25.43 -16.33 0.29
C ILE A 26 -26.24 -16.26 -0.99
N VAL A 27 -26.23 -17.35 -1.75
CA VAL A 27 -26.92 -17.43 -3.04
C VAL A 27 -27.97 -18.54 -3.04
N SER A 28 -29.13 -18.24 -3.59
CA SER A 28 -30.23 -19.20 -3.79
C SER A 28 -30.40 -19.53 -5.28
N GLY A 29 -30.80 -20.76 -5.60
CA GLY A 29 -31.11 -21.16 -6.98
C GLY A 29 -31.17 -22.68 -7.20
N SER A 30 -32.00 -23.13 -8.14
CA SER A 30 -32.09 -24.57 -8.49
C SER A 30 -30.83 -25.07 -9.18
N PRO A 31 -30.16 -26.15 -8.72
CA PRO A 31 -29.25 -26.91 -9.54
C PRO A 31 -30.08 -27.65 -10.61
N GLY A 32 -30.11 -27.11 -11.82
CA GLY A 32 -30.60 -27.83 -13.00
C GLY A 32 -29.77 -29.10 -13.17
N GLY A 33 -30.44 -30.24 -13.25
CA GLY A 33 -29.80 -31.54 -13.35
C GLY A 33 -28.96 -31.69 -14.62
N ALA A 34 -27.75 -32.22 -14.46
CA ALA A 34 -27.00 -33.14 -15.33
C ALA A 34 -26.95 -32.97 -16.88
N SER A 35 -27.47 -31.91 -17.51
CA SER A 35 -27.44 -31.73 -18.98
C SER A 35 -26.85 -30.41 -19.47
N ASP A 36 -26.08 -29.68 -18.66
CA ASP A 36 -25.63 -28.30 -18.95
C ASP A 36 -24.10 -28.18 -19.19
N GLY A 37 -23.53 -29.14 -19.95
CA GLY A 37 -22.08 -29.30 -20.13
C GLY A 37 -21.33 -28.15 -20.82
N ASP A 38 -22.00 -27.30 -21.61
CA ASP A 38 -21.35 -26.27 -22.45
C ASP A 38 -21.30 -24.87 -21.84
N ARG A 39 -22.12 -24.56 -20.82
CA ARG A 39 -22.17 -23.23 -20.19
C ARG A 39 -20.87 -22.78 -19.50
N PRO A 40 -20.16 -23.65 -18.73
CA PRO A 40 -18.87 -23.30 -18.14
C PRO A 40 -17.85 -22.89 -19.22
N LEU A 41 -17.87 -23.56 -20.37
CA LEU A 41 -17.01 -23.26 -21.52
C LEU A 41 -17.40 -21.95 -22.22
N GLU A 42 -18.70 -21.63 -22.29
CA GLU A 42 -19.16 -20.32 -22.79
C GLU A 42 -18.71 -19.17 -21.88
N ILE A 43 -18.83 -19.31 -20.56
CA ILE A 43 -18.41 -18.30 -19.57
C ILE A 43 -16.89 -18.11 -19.66
N ARG A 44 -16.12 -19.21 -19.74
CA ARG A 44 -14.67 -19.19 -20.00
C ARG A 44 -14.34 -18.39 -21.25
N THR A 45 -14.97 -18.74 -22.37
CA THR A 45 -14.72 -18.09 -23.66
C THR A 45 -15.05 -16.59 -23.62
N ARG A 46 -16.05 -16.18 -22.84
CA ARG A 46 -16.43 -14.77 -22.64
C ARG A 46 -15.40 -14.00 -21.82
N ILE A 47 -14.89 -14.59 -20.74
CA ILE A 47 -13.85 -13.95 -19.90
C ILE A 47 -12.50 -13.92 -20.63
N GLU A 48 -12.12 -14.99 -21.35
CA GLU A 48 -10.91 -15.03 -22.19
C GLU A 48 -10.97 -14.06 -23.40
N LEU A 49 -12.17 -13.74 -23.89
CA LEU A 49 -12.37 -12.71 -24.90
C LEU A 49 -12.20 -11.31 -24.30
N LEU A 50 -12.78 -11.08 -23.12
CA LEU A 50 -12.63 -9.81 -22.39
C LEU A 50 -11.17 -9.56 -22.04
N ASP A 51 -10.47 -10.59 -21.56
CA ASP A 51 -9.03 -10.60 -21.32
C ASP A 51 -8.29 -10.13 -22.57
N ARG A 52 -8.46 -10.80 -23.71
CA ARG A 52 -7.84 -10.40 -24.99
C ARG A 52 -8.21 -9.01 -25.50
N GLN A 53 -9.38 -8.47 -25.14
CA GLN A 53 -9.78 -7.10 -25.49
C GLN A 53 -9.15 -6.06 -24.55
N LEU A 54 -8.92 -6.43 -23.29
CA LEU A 54 -8.23 -5.62 -22.27
C LEU A 54 -6.69 -5.73 -22.35
N ASP A 55 -6.16 -6.82 -22.92
CA ASP A 55 -4.75 -7.15 -23.17
C ASP A 55 -4.06 -6.23 -24.22
N ARG A 56 -4.75 -5.17 -24.66
CA ARG A 56 -4.10 -4.00 -25.26
C ARG A 56 -3.47 -3.06 -24.23
N THR A 57 -3.59 -3.39 -22.95
CA THR A 57 -2.86 -2.77 -21.84
C THR A 57 -1.93 -3.83 -21.27
N GLU A 58 -0.61 -3.60 -21.28
CA GLU A 58 0.42 -4.53 -20.78
C GLU A 58 0.34 -4.71 -19.25
N LEU A 59 -0.78 -5.22 -18.74
CA LEU A 59 -0.93 -5.76 -17.40
C LEU A 59 -0.62 -7.26 -17.50
N ASP A 60 0.46 -7.68 -16.86
CA ASP A 60 0.94 -9.06 -16.63
C ASP A 60 -0.12 -10.16 -16.89
N PRO A 61 0.11 -11.11 -17.82
CA PRO A 61 -0.82 -12.17 -18.19
C PRO A 61 -0.86 -13.27 -17.12
N ARG A 62 -1.19 -12.90 -15.88
CA ARG A 62 -1.52 -13.86 -14.82
C ARG A 62 -2.86 -14.49 -15.15
N SER A 63 -2.77 -15.51 -15.99
CA SER A 63 -3.80 -16.47 -16.35
C SER A 63 -4.88 -16.58 -15.28
N LEU A 64 -6.14 -16.43 -15.70
CA LEU A 64 -7.32 -16.83 -14.92
C LEU A 64 -7.02 -18.17 -14.20
N PRO A 65 -7.50 -18.38 -12.96
CA PRO A 65 -7.34 -19.67 -12.30
C PRO A 65 -7.81 -20.79 -13.25
N PRO A 66 -7.09 -21.92 -13.37
CA PRO A 66 -7.51 -23.01 -14.23
C PRO A 66 -8.93 -23.44 -13.88
N LEU A 67 -9.71 -23.81 -14.89
CA LEU A 67 -11.07 -24.27 -14.70
C LEU A 67 -11.07 -25.49 -13.76
N PRO A 68 -11.83 -25.44 -12.66
CA PRO A 68 -11.98 -26.57 -11.76
C PRO A 68 -12.82 -27.68 -12.43
N GLU A 69 -12.63 -28.93 -11.99
CA GLU A 69 -13.45 -30.08 -12.42
C GLU A 69 -14.92 -29.95 -11.98
N GLN A 70 -15.18 -29.16 -10.93
CA GLN A 70 -16.53 -28.82 -10.45
C GLN A 70 -17.11 -27.64 -11.23
N THR A 71 -18.30 -27.84 -11.82
CA THR A 71 -18.95 -26.91 -12.74
C THR A 71 -20.32 -26.42 -12.26
N ASP A 72 -20.60 -26.52 -10.95
CA ASP A 72 -21.85 -25.98 -10.42
C ASP A 72 -21.88 -24.43 -10.46
N LEU A 73 -23.08 -23.87 -10.57
CA LEU A 73 -23.29 -22.43 -10.74
C LEU A 73 -22.72 -21.58 -9.58
N PRO A 74 -22.91 -21.92 -8.30
CA PRO A 74 -22.28 -21.21 -7.18
C PRO A 74 -20.74 -21.18 -7.27
N TRP A 75 -20.12 -22.29 -7.67
CA TRP A 75 -18.67 -22.37 -7.84
C TRP A 75 -18.19 -21.49 -9.00
N LEU A 76 -18.89 -21.52 -10.14
CA LEU A 76 -18.61 -20.65 -11.29
C LEU A 76 -18.75 -19.16 -10.95
N LEU A 77 -19.69 -18.79 -10.06
CA LEU A 77 -19.84 -17.42 -9.58
C LEU A 77 -18.57 -16.94 -8.86
N GLY A 78 -18.05 -17.76 -7.95
CA GLY A 78 -16.81 -17.43 -7.22
C GLY A 78 -15.62 -17.30 -8.17
N TRP A 79 -15.47 -18.25 -9.09
CA TRP A 79 -14.39 -18.22 -10.10
C TRP A 79 -14.46 -16.98 -11.00
N ALA A 80 -15.65 -16.65 -11.52
CA ALA A 80 -15.84 -15.49 -12.40
C ALA A 80 -15.58 -14.16 -11.66
N ALA A 81 -15.98 -14.06 -10.39
CA ALA A 81 -15.69 -12.89 -9.57
C ALA A 81 -14.19 -12.70 -9.34
N ILE A 82 -13.43 -13.78 -9.10
CA ILE A 82 -11.96 -13.72 -9.04
C ILE A 82 -11.39 -13.29 -10.39
N GLY A 83 -11.85 -13.86 -11.50
CA GLY A 83 -11.42 -13.47 -12.84
C GLY A 83 -11.59 -11.97 -13.11
N LEU A 84 -12.76 -11.39 -12.77
CA LEU A 84 -13.01 -9.95 -12.93
C LEU A 84 -12.10 -9.09 -12.05
N GLN A 85 -11.78 -9.52 -10.83
CA GLN A 85 -10.83 -8.82 -9.96
C GLN A 85 -9.40 -8.89 -10.51
N ARG A 86 -8.97 -10.04 -11.07
CA ARG A 86 -7.64 -10.15 -11.69
C ARG A 86 -7.52 -9.34 -12.97
N LEU A 87 -8.56 -9.29 -13.80
CA LEU A 87 -8.64 -8.41 -14.96
C LEU A 87 -8.60 -6.92 -14.57
N ALA A 88 -9.07 -6.61 -13.37
CA ALA A 88 -8.94 -5.30 -12.76
C ALA A 88 -7.53 -5.00 -12.20
N GLY A 89 -6.61 -5.97 -12.25
CA GLY A 89 -5.23 -5.86 -11.77
C GLY A 89 -5.04 -6.21 -10.29
N ASP A 90 -6.03 -6.83 -9.62
CA ASP A 90 -5.89 -7.35 -8.26
C ASP A 90 -5.26 -8.75 -8.28
N ASP A 91 -4.32 -9.02 -7.37
CA ASP A 91 -3.69 -10.33 -7.23
C ASP A 91 -4.45 -11.20 -6.21
N VAL A 92 -5.65 -11.64 -6.59
CA VAL A 92 -6.52 -12.51 -5.79
C VAL A 92 -6.70 -13.87 -6.45
N VAL A 93 -6.78 -14.92 -5.64
CA VAL A 93 -6.83 -16.31 -6.15
C VAL A 93 -7.83 -17.20 -5.41
N PHE A 94 -8.14 -16.90 -4.15
CA PHE A 94 -8.99 -17.77 -3.36
C PHE A 94 -10.48 -17.54 -3.60
N PHE A 95 -11.21 -18.63 -3.80
CA PHE A 95 -12.66 -18.65 -3.68
C PHE A 95 -13.13 -20.04 -3.20
N SER A 96 -14.34 -20.11 -2.68
CA SER A 96 -15.00 -21.37 -2.32
C SER A 96 -16.51 -21.24 -2.49
N ALA A 97 -17.18 -22.31 -2.92
CA ALA A 97 -18.62 -22.44 -2.80
C ALA A 97 -18.99 -23.73 -2.06
N ARG A 98 -19.99 -23.66 -1.17
CA ARG A 98 -20.51 -24.83 -0.45
C ARG A 98 -22.02 -24.75 -0.24
N PRO A 99 -22.73 -25.89 -0.25
CA PRO A 99 -24.16 -25.92 0.10
C PRO A 99 -24.38 -25.60 1.58
N LEU A 100 -25.50 -24.96 1.88
CA LEU A 100 -26.00 -24.73 3.24
C LEU A 100 -27.16 -25.70 3.56
N GLU A 101 -27.52 -25.80 4.84
CA GLU A 101 -28.60 -26.68 5.31
C GLU A 101 -29.97 -26.34 4.69
N SER A 102 -30.19 -25.07 4.33
CA SER A 102 -31.42 -24.64 3.67
C SER A 102 -31.46 -25.13 2.21
N PRO A 103 -32.57 -25.73 1.74
CA PRO A 103 -32.67 -26.27 0.39
C PRO A 103 -32.33 -25.22 -0.67
N ARG A 104 -31.44 -25.56 -1.60
CA ARG A 104 -31.05 -24.73 -2.76
C ARG A 104 -30.34 -23.42 -2.40
N THR A 105 -29.70 -23.34 -1.23
CA THR A 105 -28.85 -22.21 -0.85
C THR A 105 -27.40 -22.64 -0.75
N ASN A 106 -26.49 -21.77 -1.19
CA ASN A 106 -25.06 -21.98 -1.16
C ASN A 106 -24.36 -20.74 -0.59
N GLU A 107 -23.26 -20.95 0.12
CA GLU A 107 -22.32 -19.91 0.51
C GLU A 107 -21.21 -19.83 -0.53
N VAL A 108 -20.99 -18.66 -1.10
CA VAL A 108 -19.88 -18.37 -2.02
C VAL A 108 -18.97 -17.34 -1.35
N VAL A 109 -17.69 -17.63 -1.25
CA VAL A 109 -16.68 -16.74 -0.67
C VAL A 109 -15.61 -16.45 -1.71
N VAL A 110 -15.22 -15.20 -1.85
CA VAL A 110 -14.18 -14.74 -2.78
C VAL A 110 -13.21 -13.83 -2.07
N GLU A 111 -11.91 -14.04 -2.27
CA GLU A 111 -10.86 -13.11 -1.83
C GLU A 111 -11.02 -11.76 -2.52
N CYS A 112 -10.73 -10.68 -1.80
CA CYS A 112 -10.73 -9.33 -2.34
C CYS A 112 -9.62 -8.48 -1.71
N LEU A 113 -9.01 -7.57 -2.46
CA LEU A 113 -8.16 -6.52 -1.87
C LEU A 113 -8.98 -5.33 -1.39
N HIS A 114 -10.10 -5.06 -2.07
CA HIS A 114 -11.01 -3.97 -1.76
C HIS A 114 -12.45 -4.48 -1.71
N ARG A 115 -13.12 -4.32 -0.56
CA ARG A 115 -14.50 -4.75 -0.32
C ARG A 115 -15.46 -4.37 -1.46
N GLN A 116 -15.43 -3.12 -1.90
CA GLN A 116 -16.34 -2.65 -2.96
C GLN A 116 -16.05 -3.29 -4.32
N VAL A 117 -14.78 -3.53 -4.63
CA VAL A 117 -14.36 -4.19 -5.88
C VAL A 117 -14.84 -5.65 -5.86
N GLY A 118 -14.61 -6.37 -4.76
CA GLY A 118 -15.07 -7.76 -4.62
C GLY A 118 -16.59 -7.90 -4.72
N VAL A 119 -17.34 -7.05 -4.01
CA VAL A 119 -18.82 -7.05 -4.05
C VAL A 119 -19.32 -6.76 -5.46
N LEU A 120 -18.74 -5.77 -6.14
CA LEU A 120 -19.15 -5.40 -7.49
C LEU A 120 -18.76 -6.46 -8.53
N ALA A 121 -17.58 -7.05 -8.41
CA ALA A 121 -17.14 -8.16 -9.25
C ALA A 121 -18.11 -9.35 -9.13
N LEU A 122 -18.51 -9.70 -7.90
CA LEU A 122 -19.49 -10.75 -7.64
C LEU A 122 -20.87 -10.41 -8.23
N GLN A 123 -21.33 -9.17 -8.12
CA GLN A 123 -22.60 -8.72 -8.74
C GLN A 123 -22.55 -8.77 -10.27
N ILE A 124 -21.45 -8.35 -10.88
CA ILE A 124 -21.26 -8.42 -12.35
C ILE A 124 -21.22 -9.88 -12.78
N ALA A 125 -20.47 -10.73 -12.09
CA ALA A 125 -20.41 -12.16 -12.36
C ALA A 125 -21.81 -12.81 -12.30
N LEU A 126 -22.61 -12.52 -11.26
CA LEU A 126 -23.98 -13.02 -11.14
C LEU A 126 -24.86 -12.60 -12.33
N GLN A 127 -24.78 -11.33 -12.74
CA GLN A 127 -25.53 -10.83 -13.89
C GLN A 127 -25.17 -11.59 -15.17
N GLN A 128 -23.90 -11.91 -15.38
CA GLN A 128 -23.44 -12.67 -16.53
C GLN A 128 -23.87 -14.14 -16.50
N LEU A 129 -23.87 -14.77 -15.31
CA LEU A 129 -24.31 -16.16 -15.16
C LEU A 129 -25.83 -16.33 -15.38
N ASN A 130 -26.61 -15.30 -15.05
CA ASN A 130 -28.07 -15.30 -15.22
C ASN A 130 -28.53 -14.85 -16.62
N ALA A 131 -27.63 -14.36 -17.47
CA ALA A 131 -27.98 -13.91 -18.81
C ALA A 131 -28.47 -15.09 -19.69
N ASP A 132 -29.49 -14.86 -20.51
CA ASP A 132 -30.10 -15.90 -21.34
C ASP A 132 -29.14 -16.39 -22.43
N ALA A 133 -29.04 -17.70 -22.61
CA ALA A 133 -28.19 -18.32 -23.64
C ALA A 133 -28.59 -17.98 -25.10
N LYS A 134 -29.73 -17.31 -25.30
CA LYS A 134 -30.20 -16.81 -26.61
C LYS A 134 -29.66 -15.44 -26.98
N ASP A 135 -28.99 -14.74 -26.06
CA ASP A 135 -28.38 -13.45 -26.38
C ASP A 135 -27.12 -13.62 -27.23
N ASN A 136 -26.99 -12.79 -28.26
CA ASN A 136 -25.86 -12.81 -29.19
C ASN A 136 -24.55 -12.58 -28.41
N ARG A 137 -23.56 -13.47 -28.57
CA ARG A 137 -22.25 -13.46 -27.89
C ARG A 137 -21.60 -12.08 -27.84
N GLU A 138 -21.68 -11.32 -28.93
CA GLU A 138 -21.12 -9.97 -29.00
C GLU A 138 -21.86 -8.95 -28.12
N ARG A 139 -23.19 -9.09 -27.96
CA ARG A 139 -23.98 -8.20 -27.10
C ARG A 139 -23.61 -8.39 -25.64
N MET A 140 -23.48 -9.64 -25.20
CA MET A 140 -23.08 -9.95 -23.83
C MET A 140 -21.66 -9.47 -23.52
N VAL A 141 -20.71 -9.64 -24.45
CA VAL A 141 -19.35 -9.08 -24.32
C VAL A 141 -19.43 -7.56 -24.17
N ARG A 142 -20.20 -6.86 -25.02
CA ARG A 142 -20.39 -5.40 -24.90
C ARG A 142 -21.04 -4.99 -23.58
N GLU A 143 -21.99 -5.78 -23.06
CA GLU A 143 -22.63 -5.51 -21.77
C GLU A 143 -21.67 -5.73 -20.60
N LEU A 144 -20.81 -6.75 -20.68
CA LEU A 144 -19.74 -7.01 -19.70
C LEU A 144 -18.65 -5.93 -19.76
N GLU A 145 -18.18 -5.57 -20.96
CA GLU A 145 -17.25 -4.44 -21.18
C GLU A 145 -17.82 -3.14 -20.62
N ARG A 146 -19.11 -2.86 -20.86
CA ARG A 146 -19.80 -1.69 -20.29
C ARG A 146 -19.90 -1.78 -18.78
N ALA A 147 -20.26 -2.94 -18.22
CA ALA A 147 -20.32 -3.12 -16.77
C ALA A 147 -18.94 -2.94 -16.12
N PHE A 148 -17.90 -3.49 -16.72
CA PHE A 148 -16.52 -3.27 -16.31
C PHE A 148 -16.17 -1.79 -16.40
N THR A 149 -16.29 -1.16 -17.57
CA THR A 149 -15.86 0.21 -17.84
C THR A 149 -16.65 1.27 -17.06
N LEU A 150 -17.96 1.09 -16.87
CA LEU A 150 -18.84 2.08 -16.26
C LEU A 150 -19.05 1.86 -14.76
N ARG A 151 -18.86 0.64 -14.26
CA ARG A 151 -19.13 0.33 -12.85
C ARG A 151 -17.86 -0.07 -12.12
N LEU A 152 -17.07 -1.00 -12.65
CA LEU A 152 -15.89 -1.52 -11.96
C LEU A 152 -14.68 -0.60 -12.11
N ALA A 153 -14.35 -0.17 -13.32
CA ALA A 153 -13.21 0.70 -13.65
C ALA A 153 -13.23 2.05 -12.92
N PRO A 154 -14.36 2.75 -12.71
CA PRO A 154 -14.37 4.00 -11.95
C PRO A 154 -14.17 3.79 -10.45
N VAL A 155 -14.73 2.70 -9.91
CA VAL A 155 -14.49 2.30 -8.51
C VAL A 155 -13.03 1.91 -8.34
N LEU A 156 -12.44 1.19 -9.29
CA LEU A 156 -11.01 0.88 -9.32
C LEU A 156 -10.17 2.16 -9.44
N ALA A 157 -10.44 3.04 -10.40
CA ALA A 157 -9.66 4.26 -10.60
C ALA A 157 -9.75 5.24 -9.41
N SER A 158 -10.83 5.18 -8.63
CA SER A 158 -11.01 5.97 -7.41
C SER A 158 -10.58 5.26 -6.12
N ARG A 159 -10.07 4.02 -6.21
CA ARG A 159 -9.65 3.21 -5.06
C ARG A 159 -8.22 2.69 -5.20
N ARG A 160 -7.74 2.54 -6.44
CA ARG A 160 -6.36 2.23 -6.75
C ARG A 160 -5.57 3.49 -6.44
N PRO A 161 -4.54 3.37 -5.62
CA PRO A 161 -3.44 4.31 -5.65
C PRO A 161 -2.97 4.42 -7.12
N PRO A 162 -2.50 5.60 -7.58
CA PRO A 162 -1.82 5.70 -8.87
C PRO A 162 -0.78 4.58 -9.06
N ALA A 163 -0.37 4.26 -10.30
CA ALA A 163 0.57 3.15 -10.52
C ALA A 163 1.85 3.29 -9.68
N GLU A 164 2.22 4.53 -9.41
CA GLU A 164 3.41 4.97 -8.69
C GLU A 164 3.46 4.46 -7.23
N PRO A 165 2.47 4.69 -6.34
CA PRO A 165 2.45 4.05 -5.02
C PRO A 165 2.30 2.52 -5.04
N GLY A 166 1.86 1.91 -6.16
CA GLY A 166 1.62 0.47 -6.25
C GLY A 166 2.83 -0.38 -5.80
N CYS A 167 4.04 0.03 -6.19
CA CYS A 167 5.25 -0.69 -5.79
C CYS A 167 5.60 -0.52 -4.31
N ILE A 168 5.35 0.67 -3.73
CA ILE A 168 5.54 0.93 -2.30
C ILE A 168 4.64 -0.01 -1.50
N LEU A 169 3.39 -0.17 -1.92
CA LEU A 169 2.43 -1.05 -1.24
C LEU A 169 2.77 -2.53 -1.42
N ALA A 170 3.24 -2.93 -2.60
CA ALA A 170 3.73 -4.29 -2.83
C ALA A 170 4.91 -4.63 -1.90
N ALA A 171 5.89 -3.73 -1.79
CA ALA A 171 7.02 -3.88 -0.89
C ALA A 171 6.60 -3.87 0.60
N ALA A 172 5.62 -3.06 0.97
CA ALA A 172 5.06 -3.03 2.33
C ALA A 172 4.37 -4.36 2.68
N ARG A 173 3.56 -4.92 1.76
CA ARG A 173 2.93 -6.25 1.92
C ARG A 173 3.96 -7.37 2.04
N ALA A 174 5.03 -7.34 1.24
CA ALA A 174 6.10 -8.33 1.30
C ALA A 174 6.79 -8.37 2.68
N ARG A 175 6.76 -7.24 3.42
CA ARG A 175 7.28 -7.12 4.79
C ARG A 175 6.20 -7.26 5.87
N ALA A 176 4.98 -7.70 5.51
CA ALA A 176 3.84 -7.82 6.40
C ALA A 176 3.52 -6.52 7.18
N ILE A 177 3.75 -5.36 6.56
CA ILE A 177 3.39 -4.05 7.13
C ILE A 177 1.88 -3.84 6.95
N PRO A 178 1.13 -3.52 8.02
CA PRO A 178 -0.29 -3.21 7.91
C PRO A 178 -0.55 -2.04 6.95
N ILE A 179 -1.59 -2.14 6.12
CA ILE A 179 -1.94 -1.10 5.14
C ILE A 179 -3.40 -0.73 5.32
N THR A 180 -3.65 0.54 5.64
CA THR A 180 -5.01 1.07 5.79
C THR A 180 -5.20 2.33 4.94
N SER A 181 -6.36 2.44 4.29
CA SER A 181 -6.79 3.71 3.70
C SER A 181 -7.53 4.54 4.73
N ILE A 182 -7.13 5.79 4.94
CA ILE A 182 -7.80 6.68 5.92
C ILE A 182 -8.87 7.58 5.30
N ASP A 183 -8.95 7.62 3.96
CA ASP A 183 -10.01 8.33 3.24
C ASP A 183 -10.85 7.38 2.35
N PRO A 184 -12.11 7.74 2.03
CA PRO A 184 -12.97 6.90 1.20
C PRO A 184 -12.48 6.72 -0.24
N ARG A 185 -11.55 7.54 -0.74
CA ARG A 185 -11.01 7.48 -2.10
C ARG A 185 -9.64 6.81 -2.18
N GLY A 186 -9.11 6.24 -1.09
CA GLY A 186 -7.84 5.50 -1.18
C GLY A 186 -6.61 6.36 -1.49
N GLN A 187 -6.70 7.68 -1.34
CA GLN A 187 -5.64 8.61 -1.75
C GLN A 187 -4.57 8.77 -0.68
N VAL A 188 -4.96 8.65 0.59
CA VAL A 188 -4.06 8.72 1.74
C VAL A 188 -4.00 7.36 2.39
N ILE A 189 -2.81 6.78 2.35
CA ILE A 189 -2.53 5.43 2.82
C ILE A 189 -1.69 5.54 4.07
N GLU A 190 -2.07 4.77 5.08
CA GLU A 190 -1.36 4.60 6.32
C GLU A 190 -0.71 3.21 6.33
N LEU A 191 0.60 3.19 6.57
CA LEU A 191 1.42 2.00 6.73
C LEU A 191 1.74 1.85 8.23
N GLY A 192 1.56 0.66 8.78
CA GLY A 192 1.86 0.36 10.19
C GLY A 192 0.80 0.81 11.20
N HIS A 193 1.06 0.57 12.49
CA HIS A 193 0.14 0.89 13.60
C HIS A 193 0.75 1.81 14.65
N GLY A 194 -0.12 2.54 15.35
CA GLY A 194 0.21 3.31 16.55
C GLY A 194 1.27 4.38 16.30
N VAL A 195 2.23 4.48 17.21
CA VAL A 195 3.42 5.35 17.11
C VAL A 195 4.32 5.04 15.91
N TYR A 196 4.26 3.82 15.36
CA TYR A 196 5.15 3.40 14.27
C TYR A 196 4.63 3.75 12.88
N ARG A 197 3.39 4.18 12.77
CA ARG A 197 2.79 4.39 11.46
C ARG A 197 3.53 5.43 10.61
N ARG A 198 3.36 5.33 9.29
CA ARG A 198 3.76 6.33 8.30
C ARG A 198 2.62 6.55 7.32
N ARG A 199 2.39 7.78 6.89
CA ARG A 199 1.40 8.08 5.84
C ARG A 199 2.09 8.44 4.54
N LEU A 200 1.44 8.09 3.44
CA LEU A 200 1.82 8.52 2.12
C LEU A 200 0.59 8.91 1.29
N ARG A 201 0.80 9.83 0.37
CA ARG A 201 -0.14 10.21 -0.67
C ARG A 201 0.63 10.29 -1.97
N ASN A 202 0.21 9.52 -2.97
CA ASN A 202 1.01 9.31 -4.17
C ASN A 202 2.42 8.80 -3.80
N THR A 203 3.47 9.57 -4.08
CA THR A 203 4.86 9.23 -3.74
C THR A 203 5.43 10.08 -2.59
N SER A 204 4.68 11.09 -2.11
CA SER A 204 5.07 11.85 -0.91
C SER A 204 4.73 11.12 0.38
N THR A 205 5.63 11.21 1.36
CA THR A 205 5.48 10.57 2.66
C THR A 205 5.36 11.60 3.79
N SER A 206 5.08 11.12 5.00
CA SER A 206 5.07 11.95 6.22
C SER A 206 6.46 12.47 6.63
N ASN A 207 7.54 11.92 6.05
CA ASN A 207 8.90 12.36 6.36
C ASN A 207 9.30 13.59 5.50
N SER A 208 8.68 13.78 4.33
CA SER A 208 8.87 14.99 3.53
C SER A 208 8.23 16.20 4.21
N SER A 209 9.00 17.26 4.39
CA SER A 209 8.55 18.52 4.99
C SER A 209 7.45 19.16 4.15
N PHE A 210 6.37 19.62 4.80
CA PHE A 210 5.34 20.40 4.11
C PHE A 210 5.92 21.68 3.49
N LEU A 211 6.83 22.35 4.20
CA LEU A 211 7.52 23.54 3.67
C LEU A 211 8.50 23.14 2.56
N GLY A 212 9.21 22.02 2.72
CA GLY A 212 10.05 21.45 1.67
C GLY A 212 9.31 21.22 0.36
N ASN A 213 8.12 20.64 0.42
CA ASN A 213 7.22 20.47 -0.73
C ASN A 213 6.84 21.81 -1.38
N GLN A 214 6.55 22.84 -0.58
CA GLN A 214 6.22 24.17 -1.13
C GLN A 214 7.42 24.83 -1.79
N ILE A 215 8.62 24.70 -1.20
CA ILE A 215 9.87 25.21 -1.77
C ILE A 215 10.14 24.52 -3.10
N ALA A 216 10.06 23.18 -3.15
CA ALA A 216 10.31 22.40 -4.36
C ALA A 216 9.38 22.76 -5.53
N ARG A 217 8.10 23.09 -5.24
CA ARG A 217 7.10 23.48 -6.25
C ARG A 217 7.25 24.91 -6.78
N ASP A 218 7.98 25.77 -6.07
CA ASP A 218 8.29 27.12 -6.51
C ASP A 218 9.67 27.13 -7.16
N LYS A 219 9.73 27.15 -8.50
CA LYS A 219 10.99 27.02 -9.25
C LYS A 219 11.99 28.13 -8.94
N GLN A 220 11.51 29.35 -8.70
CA GLN A 220 12.36 30.47 -8.30
C GLN A 220 12.95 30.22 -6.90
N LEU A 221 12.10 29.88 -5.94
CA LEU A 221 12.55 29.68 -4.56
C LEU A 221 13.47 28.47 -4.45
N SER A 222 13.12 27.36 -5.09
CA SER A 222 13.93 26.14 -5.19
C SER A 222 15.31 26.44 -5.78
N ASN A 223 15.37 27.11 -6.94
CA ASN A 223 16.65 27.46 -7.56
C ASN A 223 17.50 28.39 -6.67
N ARG A 224 16.88 29.40 -6.03
CA ARG A 224 17.59 30.28 -5.10
C ARG A 224 18.14 29.51 -3.90
N TYR A 225 17.36 28.60 -3.32
CA TYR A 225 17.84 27.71 -2.25
C TYR A 225 19.08 26.93 -2.71
N LEU A 226 19.04 26.29 -3.87
CA LEU A 226 20.19 25.55 -4.39
C LEU A 226 21.45 26.45 -4.48
N ILE A 227 21.31 27.65 -5.05
CA ILE A 227 22.43 28.59 -5.21
C ILE A 227 22.95 29.08 -3.85
N ASP A 228 22.06 29.48 -2.93
CA ASP A 228 22.43 30.02 -1.61
C ASP A 228 23.17 28.97 -0.74
N PHE A 229 22.87 27.69 -0.93
CA PHE A 229 23.58 26.57 -0.30
C PHE A 229 24.80 26.07 -1.10
N GLY A 230 25.20 26.79 -2.14
CA GLY A 230 26.41 26.50 -2.91
C GLY A 230 26.29 25.27 -3.82
N LEU A 231 25.07 24.90 -4.23
CA LEU A 231 24.81 23.82 -5.17
C LEU A 231 24.76 24.35 -6.61
N PRO A 232 25.21 23.58 -7.61
CA PRO A 232 25.26 24.04 -8.99
C PRO A 232 23.86 24.08 -9.59
N ALA A 233 23.38 25.29 -9.86
CA ALA A 233 22.11 25.53 -10.53
C ALA A 233 22.26 26.72 -11.50
N PRO A 234 21.47 26.79 -12.60
CA PRO A 234 21.56 27.89 -13.56
C PRO A 234 21.04 29.21 -12.97
N ASP A 235 21.65 30.34 -13.35
CA ASP A 235 21.12 31.68 -13.02
C ASP A 235 19.68 31.78 -13.53
N THR A 236 18.78 32.14 -12.61
CA THR A 236 17.33 32.07 -12.76
C THR A 236 16.72 33.34 -12.20
N ARG A 237 15.90 34.01 -12.99
CA ARG A 237 15.29 35.30 -12.65
C ARG A 237 13.82 35.32 -13.03
N THR A 238 13.02 35.95 -12.21
CA THR A 238 11.57 36.02 -12.42
C THR A 238 11.19 37.29 -13.17
N ALA A 239 10.40 37.13 -14.23
CA ALA A 239 9.84 38.21 -15.02
C ALA A 239 8.31 38.25 -14.87
N TYR A 240 7.77 39.46 -14.81
CA TYR A 240 6.33 39.73 -14.70
C TYR A 240 5.76 40.38 -15.96
N ASP A 241 6.63 40.74 -16.89
CA ASP A 241 6.31 41.28 -18.21
C ASP A 241 7.45 40.91 -19.18
N ALA A 242 7.17 41.03 -20.47
CA ALA A 242 8.10 40.59 -21.50
C ALA A 242 9.38 41.45 -21.55
N GLU A 243 9.31 42.74 -21.21
CA GLU A 243 10.49 43.62 -21.22
C GLU A 243 11.44 43.29 -20.07
N ARG A 244 10.92 42.96 -18.89
CA ARG A 244 11.70 42.40 -17.79
C ARG A 244 12.32 41.06 -18.17
N ALA A 245 11.60 40.21 -18.89
CA ALA A 245 12.14 38.94 -19.37
C ALA A 245 13.35 39.17 -20.31
N VAL A 246 13.24 40.11 -21.25
CA VAL A 246 14.35 40.50 -22.14
C VAL A 246 15.54 41.08 -21.35
N ALA A 247 15.27 41.96 -20.38
CA ALA A 247 16.32 42.53 -19.53
C ALA A 247 17.05 41.44 -18.72
N HIS A 248 16.33 40.46 -18.19
CA HIS A 248 16.92 39.31 -17.50
C HIS A 248 17.71 38.40 -18.45
N ALA A 249 17.19 38.15 -19.66
CA ALA A 249 17.90 37.36 -20.67
C ALA A 249 19.24 38.00 -21.06
N ARG A 250 19.28 39.33 -21.25
CA ARG A 250 20.53 40.07 -21.50
C ARG A 250 21.52 39.98 -20.34
N ALA A 251 21.03 40.04 -19.11
CA ALA A 251 21.87 39.96 -17.91
C ALA A 251 22.46 38.56 -17.69
N ILE A 252 21.69 37.52 -17.96
CA ILE A 252 22.12 36.11 -17.88
C ILE A 252 23.06 35.76 -19.05
N GLY A 253 22.78 36.29 -20.24
CA GLY A 253 23.42 35.93 -21.49
C GLY A 253 22.65 34.84 -22.25
N PHE A 254 22.57 34.98 -23.57
CA PHE A 254 21.93 34.00 -24.45
C PHE A 254 22.84 32.78 -24.67
N PRO A 255 22.27 31.57 -24.90
CA PRO A 255 20.83 31.28 -24.93
C PRO A 255 20.17 31.16 -23.54
N VAL A 256 18.86 31.42 -23.49
CA VAL A 256 18.03 31.31 -22.27
C VAL A 256 16.82 30.40 -22.46
N VAL A 257 16.22 30.02 -21.34
CA VAL A 257 14.99 29.23 -21.19
C VAL A 257 13.91 30.11 -20.59
N ILE A 258 12.69 29.96 -21.06
CA ILE A 258 11.49 30.54 -20.46
C ILE A 258 10.53 29.43 -20.02
N LYS A 259 10.08 29.48 -18.76
CA LYS A 259 9.11 28.53 -18.20
C LYS A 259 8.18 29.17 -17.16
N PRO A 260 6.95 28.68 -16.95
CA PRO A 260 6.10 29.14 -15.86
C PRO A 260 6.74 28.77 -14.51
N ASN A 261 6.58 29.65 -13.51
CA ASN A 261 7.11 29.39 -12.17
C ASN A 261 6.36 28.26 -11.45
N ASP A 262 5.07 28.11 -11.75
CA ASP A 262 4.09 27.36 -10.95
C ASP A 262 3.49 26.13 -11.67
N GLU A 263 3.99 25.79 -12.85
CA GLU A 263 3.55 24.60 -13.61
C GLU A 263 4.63 23.51 -13.62
N GLY A 264 4.25 22.25 -13.31
CA GLY A 264 5.20 21.13 -13.22
C GLY A 264 5.41 20.36 -14.54
N ASN A 265 4.64 20.67 -15.58
CA ASN A 265 4.73 19.97 -16.87
C ASN A 265 5.52 20.80 -17.87
N SER A 266 5.87 20.21 -19.02
CA SER A 266 6.50 20.87 -20.17
C SER A 266 5.65 21.99 -20.80
N ALA A 267 4.44 22.24 -20.29
CA ALA A 267 3.54 23.28 -20.79
C ALA A 267 4.11 24.69 -20.55
N GLY A 268 4.18 25.49 -21.61
CA GLY A 268 4.75 26.84 -21.55
C GLY A 268 6.28 26.89 -21.41
N LEU A 269 6.98 25.75 -21.58
CA LEU A 269 8.43 25.67 -21.63
C LEU A 269 8.94 26.02 -23.03
N HIS A 270 9.86 26.97 -23.10
CA HIS A 270 10.53 27.41 -24.31
C HIS A 270 12.05 27.35 -24.10
N LEU A 271 12.75 26.60 -24.96
CA LEU A 271 14.17 26.26 -24.84
C LEU A 271 15.01 26.93 -25.93
N ASP A 272 16.31 27.10 -25.67
CA ASP A 272 17.32 27.59 -26.64
C ASP A 272 16.92 28.92 -27.32
N LEU A 273 16.41 29.88 -26.53
CA LEU A 273 16.05 31.21 -27.01
C LEU A 273 17.32 32.06 -27.16
N ARG A 274 17.55 32.62 -28.34
CA ARG A 274 18.84 33.26 -28.71
C ARG A 274 18.75 34.74 -28.96
N ASP A 275 17.55 35.29 -29.03
CA ASP A 275 17.32 36.71 -29.23
C ASP A 275 16.11 37.23 -28.43
N GLU A 276 15.94 38.54 -28.48
CA GLU A 276 14.95 39.27 -27.68
C GLU A 276 13.52 39.06 -28.18
N ASP A 277 13.33 38.87 -29.47
CA ASP A 277 12.02 38.68 -30.07
C ASP A 277 11.49 37.28 -29.73
N GLU A 278 12.38 36.28 -29.77
CA GLU A 278 12.09 34.94 -29.27
C GLU A 278 11.71 34.95 -27.78
N VAL A 279 12.46 35.70 -26.95
CA VAL A 279 12.16 35.86 -25.51
C VAL A 279 10.81 36.52 -25.28
N ARG A 280 10.48 37.59 -26.01
CA ARG A 280 9.21 38.30 -25.88
C ARG A 280 8.03 37.39 -26.25
N ALA A 281 8.12 36.68 -27.37
CA ALA A 281 7.09 35.75 -27.81
C ALA A 281 6.91 34.57 -26.83
N ALA A 282 8.01 34.01 -26.34
CA ALA A 282 7.99 32.91 -25.38
C ALA A 282 7.42 33.34 -24.01
N PHE A 283 7.73 34.56 -23.54
CA PHE A 283 7.13 35.10 -22.32
C PHE A 283 5.60 35.14 -22.42
N GLU A 284 5.06 35.71 -23.50
CA GLU A 284 3.61 35.82 -23.68
C GLU A 284 2.92 34.45 -23.72
N ALA A 285 3.55 33.47 -24.37
CA ALA A 285 3.04 32.10 -24.41
C ALA A 285 3.08 31.42 -23.04
N SER A 286 4.18 31.56 -22.31
CA SER A 286 4.38 30.97 -20.98
C SER A 286 3.44 31.60 -19.94
N ALA A 287 3.27 32.92 -19.96
CA ALA A 287 2.41 33.66 -19.04
C ALA A 287 0.93 33.27 -19.17
N ARG A 288 0.46 32.87 -20.37
CA ARG A 288 -0.91 32.39 -20.57
C ARG A 288 -1.20 31.04 -19.90
N VAL A 289 -0.17 30.24 -19.66
CA VAL A 289 -0.29 28.91 -19.05
C VAL A 289 -0.03 28.97 -17.54
N SER A 290 0.76 29.94 -17.08
CA SER A 290 1.00 30.16 -15.65
C SER A 290 -0.28 30.56 -14.92
N ARG A 291 -0.52 29.95 -13.75
CA ARG A 291 -1.66 30.30 -12.89
C ARG A 291 -1.53 31.68 -12.25
N SER A 292 -0.29 32.08 -11.93
CA SER A 292 0.05 33.38 -11.35
C SER A 292 0.44 34.44 -12.38
N GLY A 293 0.63 34.05 -13.65
CA GLY A 293 1.23 34.90 -14.68
C GLY A 293 2.74 35.11 -14.49
N THR A 294 3.37 34.37 -13.56
CA THR A 294 4.78 34.53 -13.22
C THR A 294 5.64 33.59 -14.07
N VAL A 295 6.62 34.17 -14.77
CA VAL A 295 7.49 33.44 -15.70
C VAL A 295 8.93 33.56 -15.24
N VAL A 296 9.68 32.48 -15.44
CA VAL A 296 11.09 32.37 -15.09
C VAL A 296 11.94 32.41 -16.35
N VAL A 297 12.97 33.27 -16.36
CA VAL A 297 14.05 33.31 -17.35
C VAL A 297 15.28 32.67 -16.73
N GLN A 298 15.81 31.64 -17.37
CA GLN A 298 16.89 30.81 -16.84
C GLN A 298 18.00 30.60 -17.88
N ARG A 299 19.27 30.51 -17.45
CA ARG A 299 20.37 30.14 -18.36
C ARG A 299 20.11 28.78 -18.99
N TYR A 300 20.26 28.66 -20.30
CA TYR A 300 20.20 27.36 -20.98
C TYR A 300 21.49 26.57 -20.72
N LEU A 301 21.34 25.36 -20.16
CA LEU A 301 22.45 24.43 -19.96
C LEU A 301 22.47 23.41 -21.11
N THR A 302 23.67 23.07 -21.58
CA THR A 302 23.88 22.07 -22.64
C THR A 302 24.44 20.78 -22.05
N GLY A 303 23.97 19.64 -22.54
CA GLY A 303 24.47 18.33 -22.09
C GLY A 303 23.39 17.27 -22.22
N ARG A 304 23.63 16.12 -21.58
CA ARG A 304 22.66 15.04 -21.40
C ARG A 304 21.75 15.37 -20.23
N HIS A 305 20.48 15.03 -20.37
CA HIS A 305 19.46 15.30 -19.37
C HIS A 305 19.21 14.05 -18.55
N TYR A 306 19.25 14.17 -17.23
CA TYR A 306 19.06 13.05 -16.32
C TYR A 306 17.91 13.33 -15.35
N ARG A 307 17.01 12.36 -15.21
CA ARG A 307 16.09 12.24 -14.08
C ARG A 307 16.70 11.25 -13.09
N ILE A 308 16.91 11.72 -11.87
CA ILE A 308 17.57 10.96 -10.81
C ILE A 308 16.59 10.79 -9.66
N LEU A 309 16.24 9.55 -9.34
CA LEU A 309 15.41 9.25 -8.18
C LEU A 309 16.29 9.10 -6.94
N VAL A 310 16.03 9.93 -5.94
CA VAL A 310 16.65 9.86 -4.62
C VAL A 310 15.61 9.38 -3.61
N VAL A 311 16.00 8.41 -2.78
CA VAL A 311 15.19 7.88 -1.68
C VAL A 311 16.05 7.82 -0.42
N GLY A 312 15.65 8.59 0.60
CA GLY A 312 16.49 8.89 1.75
C GLY A 312 17.79 9.55 1.29
N ASP A 313 18.91 8.91 1.62
CA ASP A 313 20.26 9.39 1.29
C ASP A 313 20.92 8.58 0.16
N ARG A 314 20.12 7.99 -0.73
CA ARG A 314 20.62 7.11 -1.79
C ARG A 314 20.00 7.45 -3.13
N ILE A 315 20.82 7.40 -4.18
CA ILE A 315 20.33 7.39 -5.55
C ILE A 315 19.85 5.96 -5.87
N VAL A 316 18.56 5.83 -6.16
CA VAL A 316 17.92 4.53 -6.47
C VAL A 316 17.94 4.24 -7.97
N GLY A 317 17.83 5.26 -8.81
CA GLY A 317 17.82 5.09 -10.26
C GLY A 317 18.13 6.38 -10.99
N ILE A 318 18.75 6.24 -12.16
CA ILE A 318 19.08 7.34 -13.06
C ILE A 318 18.59 6.97 -14.45
N ALA A 319 17.68 7.78 -14.98
CA ALA A 319 17.24 7.71 -16.35
C ALA A 319 17.77 8.92 -17.11
N GLU A 320 18.50 8.68 -18.20
CA GLU A 320 18.72 9.72 -19.19
C GLU A 320 17.45 9.93 -19.99
N ARG A 321 17.04 11.19 -20.12
CA ARG A 321 15.89 11.61 -20.91
C ARG A 321 16.37 12.08 -22.26
N ILE A 322 15.77 11.53 -23.31
CA ILE A 322 16.11 11.80 -24.69
C ILE A 322 14.87 12.34 -25.39
N ALA A 323 14.98 13.53 -25.97
CA ALA A 323 13.92 14.07 -26.80
C ALA A 323 13.68 13.20 -28.05
N ALA A 324 12.44 13.26 -28.57
CA ALA A 324 12.04 12.48 -29.74
C ALA A 324 13.01 12.71 -30.90
N HIS A 325 13.46 11.61 -31.51
CA HIS A 325 14.44 11.63 -32.58
C HIS A 325 14.24 10.44 -33.51
N VAL A 326 14.88 10.49 -34.67
CA VAL A 326 15.07 9.34 -35.56
C VAL A 326 16.55 9.19 -35.90
N ILE A 327 16.97 7.96 -36.18
CA ILE A 327 18.32 7.66 -36.68
C ILE A 327 18.20 7.38 -38.17
N GLY A 328 18.95 8.13 -38.98
CA GLY A 328 18.99 7.91 -40.41
C GLY A 328 19.54 6.53 -40.75
N ASP A 329 18.93 5.89 -41.73
CA ASP A 329 19.42 4.63 -42.32
C ASP A 329 20.04 4.84 -43.71
N GLY A 330 20.05 6.09 -44.20
CA GLY A 330 20.55 6.46 -45.52
C GLY A 330 19.61 6.09 -46.69
N GLU A 331 18.44 5.51 -46.41
CA GLU A 331 17.49 5.04 -47.42
C GLU A 331 16.12 5.71 -47.32
N ARG A 332 15.61 5.91 -46.10
CA ARG A 332 14.26 6.40 -45.82
C ARG A 332 14.26 7.88 -45.47
N SER A 333 13.18 8.57 -45.84
CA SER A 333 12.94 9.95 -45.40
C SER A 333 12.68 10.04 -43.89
N ILE A 334 12.88 11.22 -43.30
CA ILE A 334 12.54 11.47 -41.88
C ILE A 334 11.08 11.10 -41.59
N ARG A 335 10.16 11.44 -42.50
CA ARG A 335 8.74 11.06 -42.40
C ARG A 335 8.55 9.55 -42.27
N GLU A 336 9.18 8.77 -43.15
CA GLU A 336 9.07 7.32 -43.15
C GLU A 336 9.71 6.68 -41.91
N LEU A 337 10.81 7.26 -41.42
CA LEU A 337 11.45 6.84 -40.17
C LEU A 337 10.53 7.07 -38.97
N VAL A 338 9.87 8.23 -38.89
CA VAL A 338 8.89 8.51 -37.83
C VAL A 338 7.70 7.55 -37.90
N GLU A 339 7.15 7.31 -39.08
CA GLU A 339 6.06 6.35 -39.26
C GLU A 339 6.46 4.94 -38.85
N ARG A 340 7.71 4.53 -39.14
CA ARG A 340 8.25 3.24 -38.71
C ARG A 340 8.34 3.14 -37.19
N GLU A 341 8.87 4.15 -36.51
CA GLU A 341 8.95 4.18 -35.04
C GLU A 341 7.55 4.14 -34.40
N ASN A 342 6.61 4.89 -34.95
CA ASN A 342 5.23 4.92 -34.47
C ASN A 342 4.43 3.63 -34.73
N ARG A 343 4.90 2.73 -35.61
CA ARG A 343 4.33 1.38 -35.78
C ARG A 343 4.77 0.41 -34.68
N SER A 344 5.72 0.79 -33.83
CA SER A 344 6.12 -0.02 -32.68
C SER A 344 4.91 -0.27 -31.76
N PRO A 345 4.63 -1.52 -31.36
CA PRO A 345 3.52 -1.81 -30.44
C PRO A 345 3.72 -1.19 -29.06
N ARG A 346 4.94 -0.71 -28.74
CA ARG A 346 5.25 -0.01 -27.50
C ARG A 346 4.75 1.43 -27.46
N ARG A 347 4.42 2.03 -28.63
CA ARG A 347 3.97 3.42 -28.76
C ARG A 347 2.47 3.46 -29.01
N GLY A 348 1.78 4.39 -28.34
CA GLY A 348 0.35 4.62 -28.55
C GLY A 348 -0.12 6.02 -28.19
N THR A 349 -1.43 6.24 -28.29
CA THR A 349 -2.09 7.55 -28.10
C THR A 349 -2.97 7.61 -26.86
N TRP A 350 -3.19 6.49 -26.18
CA TRP A 350 -3.96 6.42 -24.95
C TRP A 350 -3.13 6.92 -23.78
N LYS A 351 -3.79 7.47 -22.76
CA LYS A 351 -3.11 7.91 -21.53
C LYS A 351 -2.35 6.77 -20.84
N SER A 352 -2.85 5.55 -20.93
CA SER A 352 -2.24 4.33 -20.37
C SER A 352 -1.02 3.83 -21.14
N ASP A 353 -0.81 4.27 -22.38
CA ASP A 353 0.33 3.81 -23.19
C ASP A 353 1.64 4.34 -22.63
N ARG A 354 2.62 3.44 -22.45
CA ARG A 354 3.90 3.71 -21.80
C ARG A 354 4.78 4.66 -22.60
N LEU A 355 4.80 4.53 -23.93
CA LEU A 355 5.44 5.48 -24.84
C LEU A 355 4.38 6.15 -25.71
N LYS A 356 4.52 7.45 -25.91
CA LYS A 356 3.65 8.15 -26.86
C LYS A 356 4.19 8.05 -28.29
N THR A 357 3.26 8.11 -29.23
CA THR A 357 3.61 8.32 -30.64
C THR A 357 4.33 9.65 -30.80
N ILE A 358 5.39 9.66 -31.60
CA ILE A 358 6.12 10.87 -31.99
C ILE A 358 5.20 11.69 -32.91
N ALA A 359 4.76 12.84 -32.41
CA ALA A 359 3.96 13.79 -33.19
C ALA A 359 4.86 14.69 -34.04
N VAL A 360 4.50 14.88 -35.30
CA VAL A 360 5.14 15.84 -36.21
C VAL A 360 4.22 17.06 -36.29
N ASP A 361 4.61 18.14 -35.63
CA ASP A 361 3.86 19.39 -35.58
C ASP A 361 4.67 20.57 -36.15
N GLY A 362 4.11 21.78 -36.06
CA GLY A 362 4.81 22.99 -36.51
C GLY A 362 6.12 23.27 -35.76
N THR A 363 6.28 22.77 -34.53
CA THR A 363 7.52 22.89 -33.75
C THR A 363 8.57 21.94 -34.27
N THR A 364 8.21 20.69 -34.58
CA THR A 364 9.08 19.73 -35.26
C THR A 364 9.58 20.28 -36.59
N ILE A 365 8.70 20.84 -37.42
CA ILE A 365 9.07 21.40 -38.73
C ILE A 365 10.11 22.52 -38.57
N ARG A 366 9.88 23.47 -37.65
CA ARG A 366 10.85 24.56 -37.39
C ARG A 366 12.19 24.03 -36.88
N LEU A 367 12.19 22.99 -36.05
CA LEU A 367 13.41 22.37 -35.54
C LEU A 367 14.19 21.64 -36.64
N LEU A 368 13.50 20.97 -37.56
CA LEU A 368 14.12 20.36 -38.73
C LEU A 368 14.74 21.42 -39.65
N ASP A 369 14.01 22.50 -39.95
CA ASP A 369 14.52 23.60 -40.77
C ASP A 369 15.79 24.21 -40.16
N ARG A 370 15.85 24.37 -38.83
CA ARG A 370 17.06 24.83 -38.11
C ARG A 370 18.24 23.85 -38.20
N GLN A 371 17.96 22.55 -38.27
CA GLN A 371 18.97 21.51 -38.47
C GLN A 371 19.36 21.33 -39.96
N GLY A 372 18.72 22.08 -40.86
CA GLY A 372 18.97 21.98 -42.30
C GLY A 372 18.27 20.80 -42.98
N PHE A 373 17.21 20.27 -42.37
CA PHE A 373 16.42 19.15 -42.88
C PHE A 373 14.97 19.54 -43.15
N ARG A 374 14.34 18.82 -44.07
CA ARG A 374 12.90 18.77 -44.32
C ARG A 374 12.40 17.35 -44.06
N LEU A 375 11.10 17.20 -43.81
CA LEU A 375 10.51 15.88 -43.51
C LEU A 375 10.75 14.82 -44.59
N ASP A 376 10.85 15.25 -45.85
CA ASP A 376 11.01 14.34 -46.99
C ASP A 376 12.50 14.10 -47.34
N ASP A 377 13.44 14.67 -46.59
CA ASP A 377 14.87 14.44 -46.77
C ASP A 377 15.29 13.07 -46.18
N VAL A 378 16.28 12.44 -46.81
CA VAL A 378 16.88 11.17 -46.36
C VAL A 378 18.14 11.48 -45.54
N PRO A 379 18.11 11.34 -44.20
CA PRO A 379 19.28 11.59 -43.37
C PRO A 379 20.36 10.53 -43.59
N PRO A 380 21.65 10.90 -43.57
CA PRO A 380 22.76 9.95 -43.65
C PRO A 380 22.66 8.83 -42.62
N ASN A 381 23.16 7.64 -42.97
CA ASN A 381 23.15 6.49 -42.08
C ASN A 381 23.88 6.80 -40.77
N GLY A 382 23.23 6.52 -39.63
CA GLY A 382 23.73 6.77 -38.28
C GLY A 382 23.57 8.20 -37.79
N LEU A 383 23.11 9.14 -38.61
CA LEU A 383 22.86 10.51 -38.16
C LEU A 383 21.58 10.56 -37.32
N ARG A 384 21.69 11.07 -36.10
CA ARG A 384 20.54 11.35 -35.24
C ARG A 384 19.93 12.70 -35.60
N VAL A 385 18.65 12.71 -35.96
CA VAL A 385 17.88 13.92 -36.25
C VAL A 385 16.85 14.14 -35.13
N GLU A 386 16.94 15.29 -34.45
CA GLU A 386 16.01 15.63 -33.38
C GLU A 386 14.67 16.13 -33.94
N LEU A 387 13.57 15.66 -33.36
CA LEU A 387 12.20 16.02 -33.75
C LEU A 387 11.52 16.91 -32.70
N GLN A 388 12.04 16.90 -31.47
CA GLN A 388 11.63 17.74 -30.36
C GLN A 388 12.87 18.20 -29.59
N ARG A 389 12.80 19.36 -28.94
CA ARG A 389 13.82 19.83 -27.98
C ARG A 389 13.49 19.45 -26.54
N ILE A 390 12.20 19.31 -26.24
CA ILE A 390 11.72 18.93 -24.92
C ILE A 390 11.82 17.42 -24.82
N ASP A 391 12.49 16.94 -23.78
CA ASP A 391 12.78 15.56 -23.45
C ASP A 391 11.63 14.86 -22.71
N ASP A 392 10.40 15.10 -23.15
CA ASP A 392 9.16 14.61 -22.53
C ASP A 392 8.68 13.31 -23.22
N LEU A 393 8.36 12.30 -22.42
CA LEU A 393 7.79 11.04 -22.90
C LEU A 393 6.43 11.26 -23.59
N GLU A 394 5.66 12.27 -23.16
CA GLU A 394 4.38 12.61 -23.76
C GLU A 394 4.51 13.12 -25.20
N LEU A 395 5.71 13.61 -25.57
CA LEU A 395 6.04 14.08 -26.91
C LEU A 395 6.82 13.04 -27.73
N GLY A 396 6.80 11.78 -27.28
CA GLY A 396 7.48 10.66 -27.93
C GLY A 396 8.95 10.53 -27.58
N GLY A 397 9.42 11.22 -26.55
CA GLY A 397 10.76 11.04 -25.98
C GLY A 397 11.01 9.64 -25.43
N GLU A 398 12.24 9.42 -24.99
CA GLU A 398 12.73 8.13 -24.49
C GLU A 398 13.40 8.30 -23.14
N ALA A 399 13.36 7.23 -22.34
CA ALA A 399 14.08 7.12 -21.08
C ALA A 399 15.01 5.92 -21.12
N ILE A 400 16.31 6.16 -20.90
CA ILE A 400 17.34 5.11 -20.90
C ILE A 400 17.98 5.04 -19.53
N ILE A 401 17.90 3.88 -18.88
CA ILE A 401 18.55 3.65 -17.59
C ILE A 401 20.06 3.74 -17.76
N GLN A 402 20.69 4.57 -16.93
CA GLN A 402 22.13 4.66 -16.85
C GLN A 402 22.68 3.58 -15.92
N THR A 403 23.61 2.79 -16.44
CA THR A 403 24.28 1.70 -15.71
C THR A 403 25.72 2.06 -15.28
N GLY A 404 26.23 3.20 -15.74
CA GLY A 404 27.56 3.69 -15.39
C GLY A 404 27.65 4.22 -13.95
N THR A 405 28.87 4.34 -13.43
CA THR A 405 29.12 4.91 -12.10
C THR A 405 28.94 6.42 -12.12
N VAL A 406 28.18 6.94 -11.15
CA VAL A 406 28.02 8.38 -10.92
C VAL A 406 29.30 8.92 -10.27
N HIS A 407 29.75 10.10 -10.69
CA HIS A 407 30.87 10.74 -10.01
C HIS A 407 30.53 11.06 -8.54
N PRO A 408 31.42 10.82 -7.56
CA PRO A 408 31.14 11.07 -6.14
C PRO A 408 30.71 12.52 -5.82
N ASP A 409 31.27 13.50 -6.54
CA ASP A 409 30.83 14.90 -6.41
C ASP A 409 29.36 15.06 -6.79
N ASN A 410 28.93 14.45 -7.91
CA ASN A 410 27.56 14.54 -8.39
C ASN A 410 26.61 13.86 -7.40
N GLU A 411 26.98 12.68 -6.89
CA GLU A 411 26.21 12.00 -5.85
C GLU A 411 26.02 12.90 -4.61
N SER A 412 27.10 13.51 -4.13
CA SER A 412 27.05 14.43 -2.98
C SER A 412 26.19 15.66 -3.25
N ILE A 413 26.30 16.26 -4.44
CA ILE A 413 25.48 17.40 -4.87
C ILE A 413 23.98 17.03 -4.90
N ILE A 414 23.66 15.90 -5.52
CA ILE A 414 22.28 15.43 -5.70
C ILE A 414 21.63 15.15 -4.35
N ILE A 415 22.32 14.42 -3.46
CA ILE A 415 21.80 14.12 -2.12
C ILE A 415 21.66 15.41 -1.30
N SER A 416 22.64 16.31 -1.37
CA SER A 416 22.59 17.59 -0.66
C SER A 416 21.44 18.47 -1.14
N ALA A 417 21.12 18.47 -2.42
CA ALA A 417 19.98 19.20 -2.98
C ALA A 417 18.65 18.69 -2.39
N VAL A 418 18.47 17.38 -2.32
CA VAL A 418 17.25 16.76 -1.75
C VAL A 418 17.12 17.06 -0.25
N ARG A 419 18.22 16.95 0.50
CA ARG A 419 18.27 17.29 1.93
C ARG A 419 17.98 18.76 2.19
N THR A 420 18.52 19.66 1.36
CA THR A 420 18.29 21.11 1.45
C THR A 420 16.82 21.46 1.29
N MET A 421 16.09 20.68 0.49
CA MET A 421 14.65 20.80 0.31
C MET A 421 13.84 20.05 1.38
N GLU A 422 14.47 19.41 2.36
CA GLU A 422 13.82 18.59 3.40
C GLU A 422 12.85 17.53 2.83
N LEU A 423 13.25 16.87 1.74
CA LEU A 423 12.49 15.80 1.09
C LEU A 423 13.15 14.44 1.38
N ASP A 424 12.34 13.41 1.60
CA ASP A 424 12.81 12.03 1.75
C ASP A 424 12.75 11.24 0.43
N ILE A 425 11.91 11.66 -0.51
CA ILE A 425 11.81 11.10 -1.86
C ILE A 425 11.71 12.26 -2.84
N ALA A 426 12.62 12.30 -3.81
CA ALA A 426 12.66 13.38 -4.79
C ALA A 426 13.18 12.93 -6.14
N GLY A 427 12.65 13.55 -7.19
CA GLY A 427 13.18 13.45 -8.55
C GLY A 427 14.04 14.67 -8.86
N VAL A 428 15.34 14.48 -9.05
CA VAL A 428 16.27 15.56 -9.41
C VAL A 428 16.45 15.56 -10.93
N ASP A 429 16.11 16.67 -11.57
CA ASP A 429 16.40 16.92 -12.98
C ASP A 429 17.75 17.64 -13.08
N LEU A 430 18.69 17.02 -13.79
CA LEU A 430 20.08 17.47 -13.85
C LEU A 430 20.60 17.42 -15.29
N VAL A 431 21.35 18.43 -15.69
CA VAL A 431 22.07 18.45 -16.96
C VAL A 431 23.56 18.30 -16.72
N ALA A 432 24.18 17.37 -17.42
CA ALA A 432 25.63 17.15 -17.40
C ALA A 432 26.09 16.61 -18.75
N HIS A 433 27.33 16.92 -19.15
CA HIS A 433 27.91 16.28 -20.34
C HIS A 433 28.05 14.76 -20.16
N ASP A 434 28.51 14.35 -18.98
CA ASP A 434 28.58 12.97 -18.53
C ASP A 434 28.39 12.93 -17.01
N ILE A 435 27.43 12.12 -16.52
CA ILE A 435 27.16 11.95 -15.09
C ILE A 435 28.32 11.28 -14.33
N GLY A 436 29.23 10.60 -15.06
CA GLY A 436 30.46 10.03 -14.53
C GLY A 436 31.58 11.03 -14.31
N GLN A 437 31.41 12.30 -14.71
CA GLN A 437 32.37 13.38 -14.49
C GLN A 437 31.77 14.45 -13.56
N SER A 438 32.60 15.12 -12.76
CA SER A 438 32.13 16.16 -11.85
C SER A 438 31.47 17.31 -12.62
N ILE A 439 30.24 17.69 -12.27
CA ILE A 439 29.56 18.82 -12.90
C ILE A 439 30.17 20.18 -12.55
N TRP A 440 30.99 20.22 -11.49
CA TRP A 440 31.81 21.39 -11.18
C TRP A 440 32.86 21.69 -12.25
N GLU A 441 33.36 20.65 -12.91
CA GLU A 441 34.42 20.74 -13.92
C GLU A 441 33.87 20.86 -15.35
N THR A 442 32.68 20.29 -15.59
CA THR A 442 32.11 20.11 -16.93
C THR A 442 30.95 21.05 -17.26
N SER A 443 30.65 22.05 -16.41
CA SER A 443 29.57 23.04 -16.63
C SER A 443 28.16 22.44 -16.71
N GLY A 444 27.81 21.60 -15.73
CA GLY A 444 26.45 21.07 -15.53
C GLY A 444 25.67 21.79 -14.41
N GLY A 445 24.47 21.30 -14.09
CA GLY A 445 23.70 21.84 -12.96
C GLY A 445 22.33 21.18 -12.77
N ILE A 446 21.78 21.39 -11.57
CA ILE A 446 20.42 20.97 -11.20
C ILE A 446 19.42 21.96 -11.81
N LEU A 447 18.50 21.43 -12.62
CA LEU A 447 17.41 22.21 -13.21
C LEU A 447 16.23 22.35 -12.25
N GLU A 448 15.89 21.26 -11.55
CA GLU A 448 14.70 21.17 -10.71
C GLU A 448 14.81 20.00 -9.70
N VAL A 449 14.22 20.17 -8.52
CA VAL A 449 14.02 19.11 -7.52
C VAL A 449 12.53 18.93 -7.33
N ASN A 450 12.01 17.75 -7.66
CA ASN A 450 10.58 17.49 -7.73
C ASN A 450 10.11 16.67 -6.52
N CYS A 451 9.26 17.26 -5.69
CA CYS A 451 8.44 16.55 -4.72
C CYS A 451 7.26 15.88 -5.45
N ASP A 452 6.76 14.73 -4.99
CA ASP A 452 5.78 13.90 -5.73
C ASP A 452 6.27 13.32 -7.07
N THR A 453 7.57 13.03 -7.19
CA THR A 453 8.11 12.44 -8.43
C THR A 453 7.43 11.12 -8.78
N GLY A 454 7.07 10.95 -10.05
CA GLY A 454 6.65 9.66 -10.59
C GLY A 454 7.84 8.73 -10.78
N PHE A 455 7.58 7.41 -10.81
CA PHE A 455 8.62 6.38 -10.95
C PHE A 455 8.70 5.79 -12.36
N SER A 456 7.76 6.15 -13.24
CA SER A 456 7.61 5.55 -14.57
C SER A 456 8.89 5.57 -15.41
N LEU A 457 9.67 6.65 -15.30
CA LEU A 457 10.94 6.80 -16.04
C LEU A 457 11.99 5.74 -15.68
N ILE A 458 11.94 5.18 -14.47
CA ILE A 458 12.88 4.15 -14.04
C ILE A 458 12.25 2.75 -13.91
N GLN A 459 10.94 2.68 -13.65
CA GLN A 459 10.21 1.41 -13.59
C GLN A 459 9.92 0.85 -14.98
N PHE A 460 9.64 1.72 -15.96
CA PHE A 460 9.27 1.33 -17.32
C PHE A 460 10.09 2.15 -18.33
N PRO A 461 11.43 2.06 -18.30
CA PRO A 461 12.27 2.76 -19.24
C PRO A 461 12.08 2.23 -20.67
N THR A 462 12.38 3.06 -21.65
CA THR A 462 12.41 2.64 -23.07
C THR A 462 13.50 1.58 -23.29
N SER A 463 14.62 1.71 -22.58
CA SER A 463 15.76 0.79 -22.64
C SER A 463 16.52 0.73 -21.32
N GLY A 464 17.14 -0.43 -21.04
CA GLY A 464 17.86 -0.72 -19.80
C GLY A 464 17.06 -1.57 -18.81
N THR A 465 17.64 -1.81 -17.64
CA THR A 465 17.03 -2.66 -16.61
C THR A 465 16.03 -1.88 -15.78
N GLU A 466 14.78 -2.35 -15.73
CA GLU A 466 13.72 -1.79 -14.88
C GLU A 466 14.15 -1.77 -13.40
N ILE A 467 13.83 -0.69 -12.70
CA ILE A 467 14.17 -0.53 -11.28
C ILE A 467 12.86 -0.37 -10.49
N ASP A 468 12.64 -1.24 -9.52
CA ASP A 468 11.57 -1.09 -8.54
C ASP A 468 12.06 -0.27 -7.32
N PRO A 469 11.57 0.97 -7.11
CA PRO A 469 11.95 1.79 -5.97
C PRO A 469 11.20 1.41 -4.67
N GLY A 470 10.14 0.58 -4.75
CA GLY A 470 9.29 0.24 -3.62
C GLY A 470 10.07 -0.28 -2.39
N PRO A 471 10.96 -1.28 -2.55
CA PRO A 471 11.78 -1.79 -1.45
C PRO A 471 12.63 -0.73 -0.76
N ALA A 472 13.30 0.14 -1.53
CA ALA A 472 14.15 1.21 -0.98
C ALA A 472 13.34 2.26 -0.20
N ILE A 473 12.14 2.58 -0.67
CA ILE A 473 11.20 3.49 0.01
C ILE A 473 10.72 2.88 1.32
N VAL A 474 10.26 1.63 1.29
CA VAL A 474 9.78 0.94 2.50
C VAL A 474 10.90 0.73 3.52
N GLU A 475 12.14 0.48 3.07
CA GLU A 475 13.33 0.46 3.94
C GLU A 475 13.60 1.81 4.60
N THR A 476 13.45 2.91 3.87
CA THR A 476 13.63 4.27 4.40
C THR A 476 12.55 4.64 5.41
N LEU A 477 11.29 4.26 5.15
CA LEU A 477 10.18 4.49 6.07
C LEU A 477 10.24 3.60 7.31
N PHE A 478 10.68 2.36 7.13
CA PHE A 478 10.79 1.33 8.15
C PHE A 478 12.12 0.59 8.01
N PRO A 479 13.19 1.03 8.69
CA PRO A 479 14.48 0.35 8.62
C PRO A 479 14.37 -1.15 8.97
N PRO A 480 15.26 -2.01 8.46
CA PRO A 480 15.24 -3.44 8.79
C PRO A 480 15.28 -3.65 10.32
N GLY A 481 14.37 -4.48 10.84
CA GLY A 481 14.22 -4.72 12.28
C GLY A 481 13.45 -3.65 13.05
N ALA A 482 13.13 -2.50 12.45
CA ALA A 482 12.27 -1.51 13.08
C ALA A 482 10.84 -2.05 13.25
N PRO A 483 10.18 -1.78 14.38
CA PRO A 483 8.78 -2.14 14.59
C PRO A 483 7.88 -1.42 13.58
N VAL A 484 6.93 -2.17 13.02
CA VAL A 484 5.94 -1.66 12.05
C VAL A 484 4.53 -1.65 12.64
N ARG A 485 4.35 -2.30 13.79
CA ARG A 485 3.10 -2.37 14.54
C ARG A 485 3.38 -2.21 16.02
N VAL A 486 2.40 -1.69 16.75
CA VAL A 486 2.41 -1.76 18.21
C VAL A 486 2.20 -3.21 18.66
N PRO A 487 2.77 -3.63 19.79
CA PRO A 487 2.42 -4.91 20.38
C PRO A 487 0.92 -4.94 20.69
N LEU A 488 0.29 -6.05 20.36
CA LEU A 488 -1.16 -6.20 20.37
C LEU A 488 -1.58 -7.44 21.16
N VAL A 489 -2.47 -7.22 22.13
CA VAL A 489 -3.23 -8.28 22.81
C VAL A 489 -4.65 -8.34 22.28
N ALA A 490 -5.05 -9.52 21.80
CA ALA A 490 -6.40 -9.81 21.36
C ALA A 490 -7.08 -10.74 22.38
N VAL A 491 -8.15 -10.27 23.01
CA VAL A 491 -8.91 -11.01 24.04
C VAL A 491 -10.24 -11.46 23.44
N THR A 492 -10.53 -12.76 23.48
CA THR A 492 -11.73 -13.34 22.88
C THR A 492 -12.32 -14.47 23.73
N GLY A 493 -13.61 -14.73 23.55
CA GLY A 493 -14.41 -15.69 24.32
C GLY A 493 -15.78 -15.12 24.72
N GLU A 494 -16.55 -15.89 25.48
CA GLU A 494 -17.91 -15.54 25.92
C GLU A 494 -17.96 -15.06 27.38
N ARG A 495 -16.86 -15.19 28.13
CA ARG A 495 -16.78 -14.89 29.57
C ARG A 495 -15.57 -14.04 29.89
N ASP A 496 -15.72 -13.11 30.83
CA ASP A 496 -14.65 -12.32 31.46
C ASP A 496 -13.74 -11.50 30.51
N THR A 497 -14.09 -11.39 29.22
CA THR A 497 -13.23 -10.75 28.19
C THR A 497 -12.98 -9.27 28.48
N THR A 498 -14.01 -8.55 28.91
CA THR A 498 -13.92 -7.13 29.24
C THR A 498 -13.00 -6.91 30.45
N ASP A 499 -13.17 -7.70 31.50
CA ASP A 499 -12.35 -7.61 32.73
C ASP A 499 -10.88 -7.93 32.43
N VAL A 500 -10.62 -8.97 31.65
CA VAL A 500 -9.27 -9.32 31.18
C VAL A 500 -8.66 -8.16 30.39
N ALA A 501 -9.37 -7.61 29.40
CA ALA A 501 -8.88 -6.51 28.59
C ALA A 501 -8.61 -5.24 29.41
N CYS A 502 -9.50 -4.91 30.36
CA CYS A 502 -9.34 -3.80 31.30
C CYS A 502 -8.09 -3.97 32.18
N LEU A 503 -7.90 -5.15 32.78
CA LEU A 503 -6.76 -5.43 33.66
C LEU A 503 -5.43 -5.35 32.89
N ILE A 504 -5.36 -5.94 31.70
CA ILE A 504 -4.17 -5.86 30.83
C ILE A 504 -3.89 -4.38 30.49
N GLY A 505 -4.90 -3.66 30.04
CA GLY A 505 -4.75 -2.25 29.68
C GLY A 505 -4.33 -1.37 30.87
N GLY A 506 -4.89 -1.63 32.06
CA GLY A 506 -4.54 -0.96 33.31
C GLY A 506 -3.12 -1.23 33.77
N MET A 507 -2.66 -2.48 33.67
CA MET A 507 -1.28 -2.87 33.99
C MET A 507 -0.29 -2.21 33.01
N LEU A 508 -0.54 -2.27 31.71
CA LEU A 508 0.32 -1.62 30.70
C LEU A 508 0.38 -0.10 30.89
N THR A 509 -0.76 0.53 31.20
CA THR A 509 -0.81 1.97 31.50
C THR A 509 -0.04 2.32 32.77
N THR A 510 -0.13 1.47 33.81
CA THR A 510 0.60 1.65 35.07
C THR A 510 2.11 1.46 34.88
N ALA A 511 2.50 0.55 33.98
CA ALA A 511 3.89 0.38 33.55
C ALA A 511 4.43 1.56 32.71
N GLY A 512 3.61 2.58 32.41
CA GLY A 512 4.02 3.81 31.73
C GLY A 512 3.80 3.80 30.22
N HIS A 513 3.20 2.76 29.65
CA HIS A 513 2.91 2.71 28.22
C HIS A 513 1.66 3.50 27.85
N ALA A 514 1.73 4.23 26.74
CA ALA A 514 0.55 4.85 26.16
C ALA A 514 -0.35 3.79 25.52
N THR A 515 -1.28 3.26 26.32
CA THR A 515 -2.06 2.06 25.97
C THR A 515 -3.39 2.44 25.34
N GLY A 516 -3.70 1.86 24.18
CA GLY A 516 -5.01 1.97 23.55
C GLY A 516 -5.86 0.73 23.83
N ILE A 517 -7.07 0.91 24.33
CA ILE A 517 -7.95 -0.19 24.72
C ILE A 517 -9.27 -0.06 23.96
N ALA A 518 -9.68 -1.12 23.25
CA ALA A 518 -11.01 -1.20 22.63
C ALA A 518 -11.82 -2.28 23.34
N LEU A 519 -12.90 -1.86 24.00
CA LEU A 519 -13.88 -2.72 24.66
C LEU A 519 -15.20 -2.69 23.88
N ARG A 520 -16.10 -3.62 24.17
CA ARG A 520 -17.47 -3.61 23.61
C ARG A 520 -18.20 -2.29 23.87
N ASP A 521 -17.95 -1.65 25.01
CA ASP A 521 -18.75 -0.51 25.47
C ASP A 521 -18.00 0.82 25.35
N GLY A 522 -16.77 0.83 24.80
CA GLY A 522 -16.01 2.07 24.66
C GLY A 522 -14.55 1.90 24.30
N LEU A 523 -13.93 3.03 23.99
CA LEU A 523 -12.53 3.13 23.62
C LEU A 523 -11.78 3.98 24.66
N PHE A 524 -10.59 3.54 25.05
CA PHE A 524 -9.77 4.20 26.07
C PHE A 524 -8.34 4.47 25.57
N LEU A 525 -7.77 5.58 26.03
CA LEU A 525 -6.34 5.89 25.94
C LEU A 525 -5.81 6.05 27.36
N GLY A 526 -5.03 5.07 27.81
CA GLY A 526 -4.69 4.88 29.20
C GLY A 526 -5.96 4.79 30.05
N LYS A 527 -6.06 5.65 31.06
CA LYS A 527 -7.24 5.75 31.97
C LYS A 527 -8.38 6.61 31.40
N THR A 528 -8.21 7.21 30.23
CA THR A 528 -9.18 8.18 29.68
C THR A 528 -10.11 7.51 28.68
N ARG A 529 -11.42 7.50 28.96
CA ARG A 529 -12.45 7.06 28.01
C ARG A 529 -12.69 8.14 26.95
N LEU A 530 -12.70 7.75 25.68
CA LEU A 530 -13.06 8.64 24.57
C LEU A 530 -14.59 8.69 24.43
N SER A 531 -15.18 9.85 24.72
CA SER A 531 -16.64 10.04 24.67
C SER A 531 -17.19 10.03 23.24
N GLY A 532 -18.37 9.43 23.04
CA GLY A 532 -19.11 9.47 21.77
C GLY A 532 -18.55 8.55 20.68
N ILE A 533 -17.62 7.67 21.03
CA ILE A 533 -16.95 6.73 20.12
C ILE A 533 -17.10 5.33 20.69
N ASP A 534 -17.78 4.46 19.95
CA ASP A 534 -17.87 3.04 20.28
C ASP A 534 -16.54 2.30 19.99
N GLY A 535 -16.19 1.37 20.87
CA GLY A 535 -15.07 0.43 20.74
C GLY A 535 -15.46 -0.91 20.10
N ALA A 536 -16.76 -1.21 19.98
CA ALA A 536 -17.27 -2.39 19.29
C ALA A 536 -16.96 -2.37 17.78
N GLY A 537 -16.91 -3.57 17.19
CA GLY A 537 -16.72 -3.77 15.76
C GLY A 537 -15.31 -3.44 15.26
N VAL A 538 -15.04 -3.84 14.01
CA VAL A 538 -13.74 -3.61 13.35
C VAL A 538 -13.38 -2.12 13.31
N ALA A 539 -14.38 -1.26 13.20
CA ALA A 539 -14.19 0.19 13.20
C ALA A 539 -13.60 0.72 14.51
N GLY A 540 -14.11 0.27 15.67
CA GLY A 540 -13.61 0.66 16.98
C GLY A 540 -12.15 0.22 17.20
N LYS A 541 -11.84 -1.02 16.82
CA LYS A 541 -10.49 -1.59 16.96
C LYS A 541 -9.48 -0.89 16.06
N ARG A 542 -9.85 -0.59 14.81
CA ARG A 542 -9.01 0.19 13.89
C ARG A 542 -8.72 1.59 14.43
N ARG A 543 -9.66 2.25 15.11
CA ARG A 543 -9.40 3.57 15.72
C ARG A 543 -8.27 3.53 16.74
N VAL A 544 -8.17 2.46 17.53
CA VAL A 544 -7.04 2.26 18.45
C VAL A 544 -5.74 2.05 17.68
N LEU A 545 -5.73 1.14 16.71
CA LEU A 545 -4.53 0.79 15.93
C LEU A 545 -4.00 1.95 15.08
N LEU A 546 -4.86 2.86 14.64
CA LEU A 546 -4.50 4.04 13.83
C LEU A 546 -4.24 5.30 14.69
N ASN A 547 -4.28 5.20 16.03
CA ASN A 547 -4.05 6.35 16.91
C ASN A 547 -2.53 6.61 17.10
N PRO A 548 -2.02 7.85 16.86
CA PRO A 548 -0.57 8.11 16.85
C PRO A 548 0.09 7.97 18.20
N THR A 549 -0.68 8.07 19.27
CA THR A 549 -0.14 8.09 20.62
C THR A 549 -0.10 6.70 21.22
N VAL A 550 -0.63 5.67 20.54
CA VAL A 550 -0.70 4.31 21.08
C VAL A 550 0.63 3.61 20.87
N GLU A 551 1.22 3.13 21.96
CA GLU A 551 2.44 2.31 22.01
C GLU A 551 2.12 0.82 22.16
N MET A 552 1.00 0.50 22.81
CA MET A 552 0.52 -0.86 23.08
C MET A 552 -1.00 -0.91 22.89
N ALA A 553 -1.52 -1.97 22.27
CA ALA A 553 -2.96 -2.12 22.03
C ALA A 553 -3.54 -3.35 22.74
N VAL A 554 -4.73 -3.19 23.32
CA VAL A 554 -5.53 -4.27 23.90
C VAL A 554 -6.93 -4.21 23.28
N LEU A 555 -7.32 -5.27 22.59
CA LEU A 555 -8.58 -5.34 21.87
C LEU A 555 -9.43 -6.49 22.40
N GLU A 556 -10.61 -6.16 22.93
CA GLU A 556 -11.67 -7.14 23.19
C GLU A 556 -12.39 -7.47 21.88
N ILE A 557 -12.46 -8.76 21.55
CA ILE A 557 -12.99 -9.26 20.28
C ILE A 557 -14.01 -10.36 20.56
N PRO A 558 -15.29 -10.00 20.68
CA PRO A 558 -16.36 -10.97 20.84
C PRO A 558 -16.46 -11.96 19.67
N PRO A 559 -16.82 -13.23 19.91
CA PRO A 559 -16.94 -14.22 18.84
C PRO A 559 -17.97 -13.86 17.76
N ASP A 560 -19.08 -13.23 18.14
CA ASP A 560 -20.09 -12.71 17.23
C ASP A 560 -19.53 -11.61 16.31
N GLU A 561 -18.61 -10.79 16.81
CA GLU A 561 -17.90 -9.78 16.00
C GLU A 561 -16.97 -10.45 14.97
N ILE A 562 -16.27 -11.51 15.35
CA ILE A 562 -15.41 -12.28 14.43
C ILE A 562 -16.24 -12.88 13.29
N VAL A 563 -17.41 -13.43 13.62
CA VAL A 563 -18.33 -14.04 12.64
C VAL A 563 -18.92 -12.98 11.70
N ALA A 564 -19.27 -11.81 12.24
CA ALA A 564 -19.97 -10.76 11.50
C ALA A 564 -19.03 -9.86 10.66
N GLU A 565 -17.85 -9.52 11.18
CA GLU A 565 -16.96 -8.51 10.59
C GLU A 565 -15.52 -8.99 10.36
N GLY A 566 -15.12 -10.08 11.01
CA GLY A 566 -13.74 -10.57 11.01
C GLY A 566 -12.86 -9.76 11.95
N LEU A 567 -11.54 -9.80 11.73
CA LEU A 567 -10.56 -9.11 12.57
C LEU A 567 -10.15 -7.76 11.97
N ALA A 568 -9.84 -6.83 12.87
CA ALA A 568 -9.36 -5.49 12.53
C ALA A 568 -7.86 -5.42 12.20
N PHE A 569 -7.13 -6.50 12.43
CA PHE A 569 -5.67 -6.60 12.31
C PHE A 569 -5.28 -7.93 11.68
N GLU A 570 -4.09 -7.97 11.09
CA GLU A 570 -3.52 -9.15 10.45
C GLU A 570 -2.70 -10.00 11.43
N GLN A 571 -2.08 -9.37 12.44
CA GLN A 571 -1.25 -10.04 13.43
C GLN A 571 -1.44 -9.49 14.84
N CYS A 572 -1.43 -10.37 15.84
CA CYS A 572 -1.33 -10.04 17.26
C CYS A 572 -0.15 -10.78 17.91
N ASP A 573 0.34 -10.28 19.05
CA ASP A 573 1.48 -10.87 19.76
C ASP A 573 0.99 -11.79 20.90
N VAL A 574 -0.16 -11.48 21.48
CA VAL A 574 -0.82 -12.31 22.50
C VAL A 574 -2.29 -12.51 22.15
N ALA A 575 -2.73 -13.76 22.11
CA ALA A 575 -4.13 -14.14 21.98
C ALA A 575 -4.62 -14.72 23.31
N VAL A 576 -5.58 -14.07 23.97
CA VAL A 576 -6.20 -14.59 25.19
C VAL A 576 -7.56 -15.19 24.83
N VAL A 577 -7.73 -16.49 25.06
CA VAL A 577 -9.00 -17.19 24.85
C VAL A 577 -9.57 -17.58 26.21
N THR A 578 -10.65 -16.92 26.63
CA THR A 578 -11.26 -17.13 27.95
C THR A 578 -12.25 -18.29 27.95
N SER A 579 -12.92 -18.53 26.82
CA SER A 579 -13.80 -19.67 26.55
C SER A 579 -13.93 -19.90 25.04
N LEU A 580 -14.49 -21.04 24.64
CA LEU A 580 -14.89 -21.29 23.25
C LEU A 580 -16.38 -21.02 23.07
N SER A 581 -16.73 -20.41 21.94
CA SER A 581 -18.11 -20.19 21.53
C SER A 581 -18.59 -21.24 20.53
N GLY A 582 -19.92 -21.42 20.49
CA GLY A 582 -20.62 -22.11 19.41
C GLY A 582 -21.07 -21.18 18.29
N ALA A 583 -20.54 -19.95 18.21
CA ALA A 583 -21.05 -18.88 17.34
C ALA A 583 -20.78 -19.13 15.85
N ALA A 584 -19.74 -19.91 15.52
CA ALA A 584 -19.38 -20.26 14.15
C ALA A 584 -19.94 -21.63 13.75
N PRO A 585 -20.18 -21.88 12.44
CA PRO A 585 -20.56 -23.21 11.95
C PRO A 585 -19.52 -24.26 12.36
N GLU A 586 -19.97 -25.43 12.85
CA GLU A 586 -19.11 -26.49 13.39
C GLU A 586 -17.97 -26.89 12.43
N VAL A 587 -18.25 -26.92 11.12
CA VAL A 587 -17.29 -27.25 10.05
C VAL A 587 -16.11 -26.27 10.00
N LEU A 588 -16.31 -25.00 10.36
CA LEU A 588 -15.26 -23.97 10.36
C LEU A 588 -14.51 -23.91 11.70
N GLY A 589 -15.00 -24.61 12.72
CA GLY A 589 -14.47 -24.58 14.08
C GLY A 589 -14.82 -23.29 14.84
N PRO A 590 -14.33 -23.17 16.09
CA PRO A 590 -14.63 -22.03 16.95
C PRO A 590 -14.09 -20.71 16.38
N ALA A 591 -14.81 -19.60 16.58
CA ALA A 591 -14.44 -18.30 16.05
C ALA A 591 -13.11 -17.79 16.63
N GLU A 592 -12.81 -18.15 17.88
CA GLU A 592 -11.58 -17.82 18.60
C GLU A 592 -10.32 -18.37 17.90
N ALA A 593 -10.48 -19.43 17.10
CA ALA A 593 -9.40 -19.96 16.27
C ALA A 593 -8.90 -18.94 15.24
N VAL A 594 -9.74 -17.99 14.79
CA VAL A 594 -9.33 -16.92 13.88
C VAL A 594 -8.26 -16.06 14.55
N VAL A 595 -8.48 -15.64 15.80
CA VAL A 595 -7.50 -14.85 16.59
C VAL A 595 -6.20 -15.63 16.77
N CYS A 596 -6.28 -16.90 17.16
CA CYS A 596 -5.10 -17.74 17.38
C CYS A 596 -4.25 -17.96 16.10
N ARG A 597 -4.89 -17.96 14.93
CA ARG A 597 -4.17 -18.08 13.65
C ARG A 597 -3.37 -16.83 13.29
N THR A 598 -3.75 -15.66 13.81
CA THR A 598 -3.06 -14.37 13.59
C THR A 598 -1.87 -14.13 14.50
N LEU A 599 -1.41 -15.11 15.27
CA LEU A 599 -0.21 -14.91 16.09
C LEU A 599 1.02 -14.60 15.24
N ALA A 600 1.68 -13.50 15.61
CA ALA A 600 2.98 -13.12 15.10
C ALA A 600 4.05 -14.17 15.41
N PRO A 601 5.19 -14.17 14.69
CA PRO A 601 6.35 -14.97 15.08
C PRO A 601 6.75 -14.69 16.53
N GLY A 602 6.80 -15.74 17.35
CA GLY A 602 7.08 -15.63 18.79
C GLY A 602 5.87 -15.35 19.70
N GLY A 603 4.69 -15.07 19.13
CA GLY A 603 3.48 -14.83 19.89
C GLY A 603 2.94 -16.07 20.59
N VAL A 604 2.05 -15.86 21.57
CA VAL A 604 1.53 -16.93 22.45
C VAL A 604 0.01 -16.90 22.57
N VAL A 605 -0.59 -18.08 22.76
CA VAL A 605 -1.99 -18.23 23.15
C VAL A 605 -2.08 -18.43 24.65
N ILE A 606 -2.95 -17.69 25.32
CA ILE A 606 -3.19 -17.77 26.76
C ILE A 606 -4.58 -18.33 27.00
N VAL A 607 -4.67 -19.45 27.73
CA VAL A 607 -5.94 -20.16 27.96
C VAL A 607 -6.07 -20.63 29.41
N PRO A 608 -7.31 -20.73 29.95
CA PRO A 608 -7.53 -21.33 31.25
C PRO A 608 -7.24 -22.83 31.22
N ALA A 609 -6.55 -23.35 32.23
CA ALA A 609 -6.33 -24.79 32.35
C ALA A 609 -7.55 -25.54 32.91
N GLY A 610 -8.46 -24.82 33.58
CA GLY A 610 -9.64 -25.40 34.23
C GLY A 610 -10.82 -25.71 33.31
N ASP A 611 -10.77 -25.29 32.04
CA ASP A 611 -11.80 -25.57 31.03
C ASP A 611 -11.31 -26.69 30.08
N PRO A 612 -11.87 -27.91 30.17
CA PRO A 612 -11.40 -29.05 29.38
C PRO A 612 -11.51 -28.84 27.87
N ASP A 613 -12.55 -28.13 27.40
CA ASP A 613 -12.79 -27.92 25.98
C ASP A 613 -11.79 -26.91 25.41
N VAL A 614 -11.55 -25.81 26.13
CA VAL A 614 -10.53 -24.82 25.77
C VAL A 614 -9.14 -25.45 25.81
N LEU A 615 -8.83 -26.26 26.81
CA LEU A 615 -7.54 -26.94 26.93
C LEU A 615 -7.32 -27.96 25.80
N ALA A 616 -8.36 -28.73 25.44
CA ALA A 616 -8.32 -29.66 24.32
C ALA A 616 -8.12 -28.94 22.98
N PHE A 617 -8.78 -27.79 22.79
CA PHE A 617 -8.57 -26.91 21.65
C PHE A 617 -7.13 -26.37 21.61
N ALA A 618 -6.64 -25.80 22.71
CA ALA A 618 -5.31 -25.21 22.78
C ALA A 618 -4.19 -26.22 22.49
N ARG A 619 -4.32 -27.46 22.97
CA ARG A 619 -3.36 -28.54 22.69
C ARG A 619 -3.34 -29.01 21.24
N ARG A 620 -4.35 -28.66 20.43
CA ARG A 620 -4.37 -28.93 18.97
C ARG A 620 -3.76 -27.78 18.17
N LEU A 621 -3.52 -26.62 18.79
CA LEU A 621 -2.89 -25.49 18.11
C LEU A 621 -1.40 -25.78 17.91
N ASP A 622 -0.92 -25.57 16.69
CA ASP A 622 0.51 -25.58 16.38
C ASP A 622 1.15 -24.24 16.74
N ARG A 623 0.94 -23.81 18.00
CA ARG A 623 1.34 -22.49 18.52
C ARG A 623 1.80 -22.62 19.98
N PRO A 624 2.68 -21.72 20.47
CA PRO A 624 3.03 -21.70 21.87
C PRO A 624 1.81 -21.35 22.75
N VAL A 625 1.55 -22.18 23.75
CA VAL A 625 0.42 -22.01 24.68
C VAL A 625 0.94 -21.76 26.09
N VAL A 626 0.30 -20.82 26.80
CA VAL A 626 0.48 -20.54 28.22
C VAL A 626 -0.83 -20.80 28.94
N LEU A 627 -0.78 -21.68 29.92
CA LEU A 627 -1.93 -22.04 30.74
C LEU A 627 -2.01 -21.13 31.96
N TYR A 628 -3.20 -20.72 32.36
CA TYR A 628 -3.39 -20.04 33.65
C TYR A 628 -4.43 -20.73 34.52
N THR A 629 -4.27 -20.60 35.85
CA THR A 629 -5.19 -21.19 36.84
C THR A 629 -5.45 -20.21 37.98
N THR A 630 -6.57 -20.41 38.68
CA THR A 630 -6.82 -19.75 39.97
C THR A 630 -6.28 -20.60 41.13
N GLY A 631 -6.18 -20.02 42.33
CA GLY A 631 -5.69 -20.72 43.53
C GLY A 631 -6.42 -22.03 43.80
N ALA A 632 -7.75 -22.08 43.62
CA ALA A 632 -8.57 -23.27 43.89
C ALA A 632 -8.27 -24.47 42.97
N GLN A 633 -7.71 -24.24 41.78
CA GLN A 633 -7.43 -25.29 40.78
C GLN A 633 -5.95 -25.66 40.70
N SER A 634 -5.09 -24.96 41.42
CA SER A 634 -3.65 -25.00 41.19
C SER A 634 -2.99 -26.32 41.61
N GLU A 635 -3.42 -26.96 42.69
CA GLU A 635 -2.87 -28.27 43.10
C GLU A 635 -3.17 -29.37 42.08
N THR A 636 -4.42 -29.47 41.61
CA THR A 636 -4.84 -30.44 40.60
C THR A 636 -4.11 -30.18 39.28
N PHE A 637 -4.01 -28.92 38.88
CA PHE A 637 -3.29 -28.54 37.67
C PHE A 637 -1.80 -28.91 37.71
N VAL A 638 -1.09 -28.58 38.80
CA VAL A 638 0.33 -28.89 38.95
C VAL A 638 0.60 -30.40 38.88
N ARG A 639 -0.35 -31.21 39.34
CA ARG A 639 -0.27 -32.68 39.27
C ARG A 639 -0.47 -33.22 37.85
N ASP A 640 -1.41 -32.65 37.11
CA ASP A 640 -1.87 -33.20 35.83
C ASP A 640 -1.25 -32.51 34.59
N ARG A 641 -0.53 -31.40 34.78
CA ARG A 641 0.16 -30.68 33.70
C ARG A 641 1.22 -31.54 33.01
N ARG A 642 1.39 -31.35 31.71
CA ARG A 642 2.41 -32.05 30.93
C ARG A 642 3.76 -31.36 31.11
N VAL A 643 4.85 -32.15 31.11
CA VAL A 643 6.21 -31.61 31.15
C VAL A 643 6.44 -30.70 29.95
N GLY A 644 6.94 -29.49 30.20
CA GLY A 644 7.20 -28.47 29.17
C GLY A 644 6.01 -27.56 28.82
N GLU A 645 4.82 -27.76 29.41
CA GLU A 645 3.72 -26.80 29.30
C GLU A 645 4.08 -25.50 30.05
N ARG A 646 3.89 -24.36 29.38
CA ARG A 646 4.09 -23.04 29.99
C ARG A 646 2.88 -22.72 30.84
N ALA A 647 3.07 -22.19 32.04
CA ALA A 647 1.98 -21.90 32.94
C ALA A 647 2.24 -20.73 33.89
N VAL A 648 1.16 -20.04 34.26
CA VAL A 648 1.13 -19.04 35.33
C VAL A 648 0.04 -19.44 36.32
N PHE A 649 0.42 -19.77 37.55
CA PHE A 649 -0.51 -20.33 38.55
C PHE A 649 -0.17 -19.87 39.97
N LEU A 650 -1.12 -20.02 40.90
CA LEU A 650 -0.98 -19.56 42.28
C LEU A 650 -0.77 -20.73 43.24
N ARG A 651 0.11 -20.56 44.21
CA ARG A 651 0.28 -21.48 45.33
C ARG A 651 0.03 -20.76 46.65
N PRO A 652 -0.51 -21.45 47.68
CA PRO A 652 -0.57 -20.91 49.02
C PRO A 652 0.85 -20.64 49.56
N ASP A 653 1.08 -19.47 50.17
CA ASP A 653 2.31 -19.14 50.89
C ASP A 653 2.00 -18.23 52.09
N GLY A 654 1.91 -18.82 53.29
CA GLY A 654 1.53 -18.11 54.51
C GLY A 654 0.11 -17.52 54.45
N ASP A 655 -0.03 -16.26 54.87
CA ASP A 655 -1.28 -15.48 54.78
C ASP A 655 -1.52 -14.86 53.39
N GLY A 656 -0.60 -15.09 52.43
CA GLY A 656 -0.66 -14.56 51.07
C GLY A 656 -0.57 -15.67 50.01
N GLY A 657 0.00 -15.31 48.86
CA GLY A 657 0.17 -16.24 47.74
C GLY A 657 1.56 -16.19 47.14
N LEU A 658 1.95 -17.29 46.49
CA LEU A 658 3.11 -17.35 45.61
C LEU A 658 2.62 -17.52 44.17
N LEU A 659 2.88 -16.53 43.32
CA LEU A 659 2.65 -16.63 41.88
C LEU A 659 3.82 -17.37 41.24
N GLU A 660 3.57 -18.56 40.70
CA GLU A 660 4.56 -19.36 39.98
C GLU A 660 4.42 -19.16 38.47
N ILE A 661 5.56 -18.89 37.84
CA ILE A 661 5.68 -18.65 36.40
C ILE A 661 6.65 -19.69 35.83
N ASP A 662 6.16 -20.51 34.91
CA ASP A 662 6.92 -21.56 34.22
C ASP A 662 6.83 -21.34 32.71
N TRP A 663 7.95 -21.05 32.06
CA TRP A 663 8.00 -20.83 30.61
C TRP A 663 8.37 -22.09 29.81
N GLY A 664 8.25 -23.28 30.43
CA GLY A 664 8.49 -24.58 29.79
C GLY A 664 9.97 -24.98 29.72
N GLY A 665 10.87 -24.19 30.29
CA GLY A 665 12.32 -24.45 30.35
C GLY A 665 12.78 -25.27 31.57
N GLY A 666 11.86 -25.63 32.47
CA GLY A 666 12.16 -26.37 33.71
C GLY A 666 12.58 -25.49 34.90
N GLU A 667 12.81 -24.19 34.68
CA GLU A 667 12.96 -23.21 35.76
C GLU A 667 11.62 -22.52 36.02
N THR A 668 11.16 -22.59 37.27
CA THR A 668 9.97 -21.88 37.76
C THR A 668 10.41 -20.66 38.56
N VAL A 669 9.84 -19.50 38.24
CA VAL A 669 10.04 -18.26 39.00
C VAL A 669 8.85 -18.04 39.92
N GLY A 670 9.11 -17.96 41.23
CA GLY A 670 8.09 -17.64 42.24
C GLY A 670 8.13 -16.15 42.62
N VAL A 671 6.97 -15.49 42.60
CA VAL A 671 6.79 -14.10 43.01
C VAL A 671 5.82 -14.05 44.20
N PRO A 672 6.26 -13.62 45.38
CA PRO A 672 5.37 -13.42 46.51
C PRO A 672 4.35 -12.32 46.21
N ILE A 673 3.09 -12.59 46.47
CA ILE A 673 1.99 -11.62 46.35
C ILE A 673 1.29 -11.46 47.70
N SER A 674 0.98 -10.20 48.04
CA SER A 674 0.33 -9.85 49.32
C SER A 674 -1.20 -10.00 49.29
N VAL A 675 -1.75 -10.61 48.22
CA VAL A 675 -3.20 -10.79 48.02
C VAL A 675 -3.56 -12.23 48.34
N ASP A 676 -4.69 -12.42 49.03
CA ASP A 676 -5.27 -13.74 49.25
C ASP A 676 -5.55 -14.41 47.89
N ILE A 677 -4.93 -15.58 47.65
CA ILE A 677 -5.06 -16.34 46.39
C ILE A 677 -6.50 -16.72 46.07
N ALA A 678 -7.39 -16.79 47.06
CA ALA A 678 -8.81 -17.07 46.86
C ALA A 678 -9.57 -15.88 46.26
N GLN A 679 -9.02 -14.67 46.37
CA GLN A 679 -9.64 -13.43 45.88
C GLN A 679 -9.16 -13.04 44.48
N VAL A 680 -8.06 -13.63 44.01
CA VAL A 680 -7.51 -13.37 42.67
C VAL A 680 -8.44 -13.97 41.61
N SER A 681 -8.97 -13.11 40.74
CA SER A 681 -9.90 -13.54 39.69
C SER A 681 -9.20 -14.32 38.56
N PRO A 682 -9.92 -15.20 37.82
CA PRO A 682 -9.40 -15.78 36.59
C PRO A 682 -8.94 -14.72 35.59
N ALA A 683 -9.66 -13.60 35.50
CA ALA A 683 -9.31 -12.48 34.64
C ALA A 683 -7.94 -11.87 34.98
N ALA A 684 -7.62 -11.73 36.27
CA ALA A 684 -6.32 -11.26 36.73
C ALA A 684 -5.19 -12.21 36.34
N MET A 685 -5.40 -13.52 36.47
CA MET A 685 -4.39 -14.52 36.08
C MET A 685 -4.13 -14.52 34.57
N ALA A 686 -5.17 -14.38 33.76
CA ALA A 686 -5.03 -14.20 32.31
C ALA A 686 -4.28 -12.90 31.98
N ALA A 687 -4.59 -11.80 32.67
CA ALA A 687 -3.95 -10.52 32.46
C ALA A 687 -2.45 -10.53 32.82
N ILE A 688 -2.09 -11.14 33.95
CA ILE A 688 -0.70 -11.33 34.39
C ILE A 688 0.08 -12.13 33.33
N ALA A 689 -0.48 -13.25 32.87
CA ALA A 689 0.16 -14.06 31.83
C ALA A 689 0.35 -13.25 30.53
N ALA A 690 -0.60 -12.41 30.15
CA ALA A 690 -0.54 -11.59 28.95
C ALA A 690 0.54 -10.51 29.03
N VAL A 691 0.63 -9.76 30.13
CA VAL A 691 1.65 -8.71 30.26
C VAL A 691 3.06 -9.29 30.37
N LEU A 692 3.21 -10.47 30.98
CA LEU A 692 4.51 -11.17 30.99
C LEU A 692 4.90 -11.67 29.60
N ALA A 693 3.93 -12.16 28.82
CA ALA A 693 4.17 -12.56 27.44
C ALA A 693 4.56 -11.37 26.54
N LEU A 694 4.12 -10.16 26.86
CA LEU A 694 4.58 -8.91 26.23
C LEU A 694 5.97 -8.46 26.71
N GLY A 695 6.59 -9.16 27.65
CA GLY A 695 7.93 -8.88 28.15
C GLY A 695 7.99 -7.91 29.33
N LEU A 696 6.88 -7.65 30.03
CA LEU A 696 6.97 -6.87 31.27
C LEU A 696 7.82 -7.62 32.31
N PRO A 697 8.72 -6.92 33.03
CA PRO A 697 9.59 -7.57 34.01
C PRO A 697 8.79 -8.21 35.14
N VAL A 698 9.14 -9.45 35.51
CA VAL A 698 8.53 -10.19 36.63
C VAL A 698 8.56 -9.38 37.94
N ALA A 699 9.64 -8.62 38.17
CA ALA A 699 9.81 -7.76 39.34
C ALA A 699 8.77 -6.63 39.45
N SER A 700 8.12 -6.23 38.35
CA SER A 700 7.10 -5.18 38.35
C SER A 700 5.70 -5.68 38.73
N LEU A 701 5.48 -7.01 38.74
CA LEU A 701 4.16 -7.59 38.95
C LEU A 701 3.49 -7.20 40.29
N PRO A 702 4.18 -7.20 41.45
CA PRO A 702 3.53 -6.84 42.71
C PRO A 702 2.89 -5.45 42.69
N ASP A 703 3.61 -4.46 42.13
CA ASP A 703 3.13 -3.07 42.02
C ASP A 703 1.97 -2.97 41.02
N LEU A 704 2.06 -3.66 39.88
CA LEU A 704 1.00 -3.71 38.87
C LEU A 704 -0.28 -4.35 39.41
N MET A 705 -0.16 -5.43 40.19
CA MET A 705 -1.29 -6.13 40.79
C MET A 705 -2.00 -5.30 41.86
N GLN A 706 -1.26 -4.53 42.66
CA GLN A 706 -1.86 -3.61 43.65
C GLN A 706 -2.64 -2.48 42.97
N THR A 707 -2.14 -1.97 41.85
CA THR A 707 -2.75 -0.80 41.18
C THR A 707 -3.94 -1.18 40.31
N ALA A 708 -4.00 -2.42 39.82
CA ALA A 708 -5.03 -2.91 38.89
C ALA A 708 -6.29 -3.47 39.56
N ASP A 709 -6.36 -3.51 40.90
CA ASP A 709 -7.44 -4.16 41.67
C ASP A 709 -7.77 -5.57 41.15
N VAL A 710 -6.79 -6.46 41.28
CA VAL A 710 -6.89 -7.87 40.82
C VAL A 710 -7.89 -8.73 41.59
N THR A 711 -8.63 -8.14 42.53
CA THR A 711 -9.58 -8.85 43.40
C THR A 711 -10.99 -8.84 42.82
N SER A 712 -11.77 -9.89 43.09
CA SER A 712 -13.16 -10.01 42.61
C SER A 712 -14.17 -9.00 43.21
N GLN A 713 -13.71 -8.05 44.05
CA GLN A 713 -14.55 -7.08 44.77
C GLN A 713 -14.57 -5.67 44.16
N GLY A 714 -13.70 -5.36 43.20
CA GLY A 714 -13.69 -4.07 42.49
C GLY A 714 -14.54 -4.09 41.23
N ARG A 715 -15.79 -3.60 41.29
CA ARG A 715 -16.60 -3.26 40.11
C ARG A 715 -16.77 -1.75 39.98
#